data_AF-A0AAF0FHG2-F1
#
_entry.id   AF-A0AAF0FHG2-F1
#
_cell.length_a   1.000
_cell.length_b   1.000
_cell.length_c   1.000
_cell.angle_alpha   90.00
_cell.angle_beta   90.00
_cell.angle_gamma   90.00
#
_symmetry.space_group_name_H-M   'P 1'
#
loop_
_entity.id
_entity.type
_entity.pdbx_description
1 polymer ?
#
loop_
_entity_poly.entity_id
_entity_poly.type
_entity_poly.pdbx_seq_one_letter_code
_entity_poly.pdbx_strand_id
1 'polypeptide(L)'
;MPADAQGTLEKVEKKRVQQLSMLQEGDAEVRREFLDELPASCDEVLDRLNKIDDAWWVLAASIAAVRAGKDSWTVAEAMRVLNDAASRTASIDLAIQHEVNQGQKALEAWLDQSSDRLPKLMLRRQVWHMQWLLRMFLSEQAIIHDDLAALAGRPLLEHAHGLCLVGNAVGLRALLGAHVGVARALFPYRFSLLHTLIVAGGVLGEELYGLRLLPGTRMPVEDQETGAWIELAAKDLAPSAAAGLWVETASVHNVLLRHNLVTEIPSRPTPPKALSTWYFEIVYELESQLGLIQAACSLAETAVRLSLVPLRPVAHELRFLRLLHHTQTSHTPWTSAMLHAADAHTIVQSVVAQPHSIEKVVEMLCENVAPFLKHGNYADPGAFRDASDSEIAVQCAFLVLELRTKSSLAIAVHMVHKSISEQDLRLRLALAIIVSCEKINDESYDLLHSLSIIGAAKTDKQFATPLAQILAYTDRISTRACYDLLSSSSESDMQHTLQYLAICIEVGQLIQRHSLAFPVKFYMALDEQRTKSFCTALIKTARGNDAWLTSRIDDLAPYVSRNQHDLRLFPHETPVWLMTSLLANRAFGCYAALASYFCTSSKFHYTKEFAAQLALDAAHKWIHQAKSCDPIQAPFQYATECLAEAPHTAVIEKEQQFLATVSQLARYNLPSLHNAHQLLTPDEVRQTNDKLKIFAHLLAFHPTAYRAPQIRTLARSLCESSDSPSKMPHGVQDAHINAMLTESAASLNDFTAARDLCERTVGAVKAFPRDSLHEPAYDVAWRACFQLAKAPELSDSRVKSFAFSQAMHLAPSSQIAGILEVWRRDPPEVYVPHPPRHESRTSLARFLPPGILRGSSLGSRPDSRDASPSKPRETRSLLDDLQGDSPNSRHSAILSSTASLRDVVNTSLTRGMGWWMGGNESLQQDPS
;
A
#
# COMPACT_ATOMS: atom_id res chain seq x y z
N MET A 1 110.88 -44.51 42.50
CA MET A 1 109.90 -45.22 43.35
C MET A 1 108.80 -45.76 42.44
N PRO A 2 108.27 -46.98 42.71
CA PRO A 2 108.12 -48.00 41.67
C PRO A 2 106.92 -47.78 40.74
N ALA A 3 107.11 -48.18 39.49
CA ALA A 3 106.19 -48.09 38.35
C ALA A 3 104.91 -48.96 38.47
N ASP A 4 104.72 -49.63 39.60
CA ASP A 4 103.55 -50.48 39.86
C ASP A 4 102.33 -49.70 40.38
N ALA A 5 102.46 -48.40 40.69
CA ALA A 5 101.34 -47.56 41.14
C ALA A 5 100.54 -46.89 40.00
N GLN A 6 101.19 -46.61 38.85
CA GLN A 6 100.53 -45.97 37.69
C GLN A 6 99.62 -46.95 36.93
N GLY A 7 99.99 -48.23 36.83
CA GLY A 7 99.15 -49.25 36.21
C GLY A 7 97.86 -49.54 36.99
N THR A 8 97.84 -49.31 38.30
CA THR A 8 96.63 -49.37 39.14
C THR A 8 95.78 -48.12 39.05
N LEU A 9 96.35 -46.92 38.92
CA LEU A 9 95.60 -45.66 38.75
C LEU A 9 94.94 -45.55 37.37
N GLU A 10 95.62 -45.92 36.29
CA GLU A 10 95.01 -45.98 34.95
C GLU A 10 93.92 -47.05 34.85
N LYS A 11 94.07 -48.19 35.55
CA LYS A 11 93.01 -49.21 35.63
C LYS A 11 91.83 -48.75 36.47
N VAL A 12 92.06 -47.94 37.51
CA VAL A 12 91.00 -47.34 38.33
C VAL A 12 90.30 -46.22 37.56
N GLU A 13 91.01 -45.37 36.83
CA GLU A 13 90.41 -44.33 35.96
C GLU A 13 89.70 -44.92 34.75
N LYS A 14 90.25 -45.95 34.09
CA LYS A 14 89.52 -46.67 33.03
C LYS A 14 88.30 -47.40 33.57
N LYS A 15 88.37 -47.99 34.76
CA LYS A 15 87.17 -48.54 35.44
C LYS A 15 86.19 -47.45 35.83
N ARG A 16 86.64 -46.26 36.23
CA ARG A 16 85.77 -45.14 36.61
C ARG A 16 85.11 -44.51 35.39
N VAL A 17 85.82 -44.39 34.27
CA VAL A 17 85.29 -43.93 32.98
C VAL A 17 84.37 -44.98 32.37
N GLN A 18 84.67 -46.28 32.46
CA GLN A 18 83.73 -47.35 32.08
C GLN A 18 82.52 -47.43 33.02
N GLN A 19 82.68 -47.19 34.32
CA GLN A 19 81.55 -47.13 35.25
C GLN A 19 80.69 -45.89 34.98
N LEU A 20 81.30 -44.75 34.66
CA LEU A 20 80.57 -43.54 34.26
C LEU A 20 79.90 -43.71 32.88
N SER A 21 80.50 -44.41 31.92
CA SER A 21 79.88 -44.70 30.63
C SER A 21 78.75 -45.72 30.75
N MET A 22 78.91 -46.77 31.57
CA MET A 22 77.84 -47.74 31.82
C MET A 22 76.69 -47.16 32.67
N LEU A 23 76.98 -46.21 33.56
CA LEU A 23 75.94 -45.42 34.26
C LEU A 23 75.22 -44.48 33.28
N GLN A 24 75.93 -43.86 32.34
CA GLN A 24 75.33 -43.01 31.29
C GLN A 24 74.54 -43.82 30.24
N GLU A 25 74.96 -45.03 29.90
CA GLU A 25 74.23 -45.95 29.00
C GLU A 25 72.96 -46.50 29.68
N GLY A 26 73.04 -46.88 30.95
CA GLY A 26 71.87 -47.28 31.74
C GLY A 26 70.85 -46.16 31.90
N ASP A 27 71.31 -44.93 32.14
CA ASP A 27 70.44 -43.75 32.14
C ASP A 27 69.85 -43.48 30.75
N ALA A 28 70.62 -43.65 29.66
CA ALA A 28 70.13 -43.45 28.30
C ALA A 28 69.07 -44.48 27.87
N GLU A 29 69.17 -45.74 28.32
CA GLU A 29 68.17 -46.78 28.09
C GLU A 29 66.86 -46.46 28.84
N VAL A 30 66.94 -46.10 30.12
CA VAL A 30 65.78 -45.68 30.93
C VAL A 30 65.09 -44.46 30.33
N ARG A 31 65.87 -43.53 29.77
CA ARG A 31 65.35 -42.34 29.07
C ARG A 31 64.61 -42.67 27.77
N ARG A 32 65.04 -43.69 27.02
CA ARG A 32 64.37 -44.14 25.79
C ARG A 32 63.10 -44.94 26.08
N GLU A 33 63.18 -45.86 27.05
CA GLU A 33 62.03 -46.65 27.53
C GLU A 33 60.89 -45.74 28.01
N PHE A 34 61.21 -44.65 28.72
CA PHE A 34 60.22 -43.65 29.10
C PHE A 34 59.51 -42.98 27.90
N LEU A 35 60.24 -42.63 26.84
CA LEU A 35 59.67 -41.93 25.68
C LEU A 35 58.80 -42.86 24.81
N ASP A 36 59.16 -44.14 24.71
CA ASP A 36 58.43 -45.14 23.93
C ASP A 36 57.07 -45.53 24.57
N GLU A 37 56.91 -45.32 25.88
CA GLU A 37 55.70 -45.67 26.64
C GLU A 37 54.67 -44.53 26.76
N LEU A 38 54.94 -43.36 26.17
CA LEU A 38 53.97 -42.27 26.14
C LEU A 38 52.91 -42.51 25.04
N PRO A 39 51.61 -42.30 25.31
CA PRO A 39 51.00 -41.64 26.48
C PRO A 39 50.70 -42.57 27.68
N ALA A 40 51.03 -42.11 28.88
CA ALA A 40 50.76 -42.79 30.16
C ALA A 40 49.91 -41.92 31.12
N SER A 41 49.44 -42.47 32.25
CA SER A 41 48.68 -41.69 33.24
C SER A 41 49.57 -40.67 33.97
N CYS A 42 48.97 -39.57 34.47
CA CYS A 42 49.70 -38.48 35.13
C CYS A 42 50.54 -38.97 36.33
N ASP A 43 49.97 -39.84 37.16
CA ASP A 43 50.63 -40.35 38.37
C ASP A 43 51.81 -41.27 38.01
N GLU A 44 51.67 -42.12 36.98
CA GLU A 44 52.77 -42.97 36.49
C GLU A 44 53.93 -42.14 35.91
N VAL A 45 53.61 -41.04 35.21
CA VAL A 45 54.62 -40.12 34.69
C VAL A 45 55.36 -39.42 35.84
N LEU A 46 54.66 -38.90 36.84
CA LEU A 46 55.28 -38.24 38.00
C LEU A 46 56.18 -39.20 38.80
N ASP A 47 55.71 -40.42 39.06
CA ASP A 47 56.48 -41.44 39.78
C ASP A 47 57.78 -41.82 39.08
N ARG A 48 57.82 -41.76 37.75
CA ARG A 48 59.01 -42.02 36.95
C ARG A 48 59.93 -40.80 36.86
N LEU A 49 59.39 -39.61 36.66
CA LEU A 49 60.17 -38.37 36.69
C LEU A 49 60.84 -38.13 38.06
N ASN A 50 60.23 -38.59 39.15
CA ASN A 50 60.81 -38.58 40.49
C ASN A 50 62.05 -39.47 40.65
N LYS A 51 62.24 -40.49 39.81
CA LYS A 51 63.39 -41.42 39.87
C LYS A 51 64.61 -40.91 39.13
N ILE A 52 64.50 -39.78 38.42
CA ILE A 52 65.55 -39.27 37.55
C ILE A 52 66.16 -38.03 38.18
N ASP A 53 67.48 -38.09 38.42
CA ASP A 53 68.25 -37.03 39.08
C ASP A 53 68.53 -35.83 38.16
N ASP A 54 68.49 -36.02 36.83
CA ASP A 54 68.79 -34.99 35.85
C ASP A 54 67.60 -34.04 35.60
N ALA A 55 67.63 -32.89 36.26
CA ALA A 55 66.56 -31.89 36.22
C ALA A 55 66.22 -31.36 34.80
N TRP A 56 67.18 -31.36 33.87
CA TRP A 56 66.97 -30.83 32.52
C TRP A 56 66.38 -31.88 31.58
N TRP A 57 66.76 -33.14 31.78
CA TRP A 57 66.08 -34.24 31.13
C TRP A 57 64.64 -34.33 31.62
N VAL A 58 64.40 -34.20 32.94
CA VAL A 58 63.05 -34.14 33.53
C VAL A 58 62.23 -33.02 32.88
N LEU A 59 62.82 -31.84 32.64
CA LEU A 59 62.15 -30.73 31.96
C LEU A 59 61.74 -31.07 30.51
N ALA A 60 62.64 -31.66 29.73
CA ALA A 60 62.36 -32.07 28.35
C ALA A 60 61.35 -33.23 28.28
N ALA A 61 61.46 -34.20 29.18
CA ALA A 61 60.56 -35.33 29.32
C ALA A 61 59.15 -34.89 29.75
N SER A 62 59.03 -33.90 30.63
CA SER A 62 57.74 -33.30 30.99
C SER A 62 57.06 -32.60 29.82
N ILE A 63 57.81 -31.90 28.94
CA ILE A 63 57.25 -31.32 27.71
C ILE A 63 56.74 -32.42 26.78
N ALA A 64 57.53 -33.48 26.58
CA ALA A 64 57.15 -34.61 25.73
C ALA A 64 55.91 -35.35 26.29
N ALA A 65 55.84 -35.54 27.60
CA ALA A 65 54.71 -36.18 28.27
C ALA A 65 53.42 -35.37 28.13
N VAL A 66 53.46 -34.05 28.33
CA VAL A 66 52.30 -33.18 28.11
C VAL A 66 51.88 -33.16 26.64
N ARG A 67 52.83 -33.25 25.69
CA ARG A 67 52.53 -33.34 24.26
C ARG A 67 51.87 -34.67 23.88
N ALA A 68 52.33 -35.77 24.47
CA ALA A 68 51.76 -37.09 24.24
C ALA A 68 50.40 -37.28 24.93
N GLY A 69 50.20 -36.65 26.10
CA GLY A 69 48.94 -36.61 26.85
C GLY A 69 47.81 -35.79 26.19
N LYS A 70 47.97 -35.41 24.92
CA LYS A 70 46.92 -34.77 24.12
C LYS A 70 45.66 -35.64 24.13
N ASP A 71 44.49 -35.00 24.29
CA ASP A 71 43.16 -35.61 24.35
C ASP A 71 42.89 -36.55 25.55
N SER A 72 43.87 -36.77 26.43
CA SER A 72 43.75 -37.67 27.60
C SER A 72 43.96 -36.98 28.94
N TRP A 73 44.80 -35.95 29.01
CA TRP A 73 45.10 -35.24 30.25
C TRP A 73 44.21 -34.02 30.45
N THR A 74 43.87 -33.77 31.71
CA THR A 74 43.24 -32.53 32.16
C THR A 74 44.28 -31.41 32.34
N VAL A 75 43.84 -30.16 32.28
CA VAL A 75 44.66 -28.97 32.58
C VAL A 75 45.34 -29.09 33.96
N ALA A 76 44.63 -29.57 34.98
CA ALA A 76 45.17 -29.78 36.32
C ALA A 76 46.32 -30.80 36.37
N GLU A 77 46.23 -31.86 35.57
CA GLU A 77 47.24 -32.92 35.49
C GLU A 77 48.49 -32.43 34.76
N ALA A 78 48.33 -31.78 33.61
CA ALA A 78 49.46 -31.19 32.89
C ALA A 78 50.15 -30.08 33.72
N MET A 79 49.39 -29.26 34.44
CA MET A 79 49.93 -28.25 35.35
C MET A 79 50.74 -28.87 36.49
N ARG A 80 50.30 -30.01 37.05
CA ARG A 80 51.06 -30.74 38.09
C ARG A 80 52.43 -31.18 37.58
N VAL A 81 52.48 -31.83 36.41
CA VAL A 81 53.73 -32.31 35.78
C VAL A 81 54.69 -31.17 35.44
N LEU A 82 54.17 -30.06 34.89
CA LEU A 82 55.01 -28.90 34.56
C LEU A 82 55.49 -28.15 35.80
N ASN A 83 54.66 -28.04 36.85
CA ASN A 83 55.06 -27.39 38.11
C ASN A 83 56.17 -28.16 38.83
N ASP A 84 56.12 -29.50 38.82
CA ASP A 84 57.19 -30.32 39.39
C ASP A 84 58.52 -30.08 38.65
N ALA A 85 58.52 -30.16 37.31
CA ALA A 85 59.70 -29.90 36.50
C ALA A 85 60.22 -28.45 36.63
N ALA A 86 59.31 -27.48 36.80
CA ALA A 86 59.66 -26.09 37.02
C ALA A 86 60.30 -25.84 38.41
N SER A 87 59.88 -26.58 39.43
CA SER A 87 60.44 -26.47 40.79
C SER A 87 61.90 -26.94 40.84
N ARG A 88 62.23 -28.01 40.11
CA ARG A 88 63.60 -28.56 40.02
C ARG A 88 64.56 -27.68 39.24
N THR A 89 64.05 -26.81 38.37
CA THR A 89 64.85 -25.94 37.49
C THR A 89 64.86 -24.47 37.92
N ALA A 90 64.29 -24.14 39.08
CA ALA A 90 64.13 -22.77 39.56
C ALA A 90 65.44 -21.99 39.80
N SER A 91 66.57 -22.68 40.04
CA SER A 91 67.86 -22.03 40.28
C SER A 91 68.40 -21.27 39.07
N ILE A 92 68.06 -21.69 37.84
CA ILE A 92 68.49 -20.99 36.62
C ILE A 92 67.71 -19.70 36.38
N ASP A 93 66.47 -19.61 36.85
CA ASP A 93 65.66 -18.41 36.68
C ASP A 93 66.28 -17.23 37.44
N LEU A 94 66.85 -17.48 38.62
CA LEU A 94 67.58 -16.49 39.40
C LEU A 94 68.87 -16.04 38.71
N ALA A 95 69.58 -16.97 38.06
CA ALA A 95 70.80 -16.67 37.32
C ALA A 95 70.50 -15.82 36.06
N ILE A 96 69.47 -16.20 35.29
CA ILE A 96 69.07 -15.44 34.10
C ILE A 96 68.55 -14.06 34.48
N GLN A 97 67.75 -13.96 35.55
CA GLN A 97 67.24 -12.69 36.03
C GLN A 97 68.36 -11.75 36.49
N HIS A 98 69.43 -12.28 37.09
CA HIS A 98 70.60 -11.50 37.45
C HIS A 98 71.29 -10.88 36.22
N GLU A 99 71.52 -11.67 35.17
CA GLU A 99 72.17 -11.22 33.93
C GLU A 99 71.28 -10.27 33.11
N VAL A 100 69.96 -10.52 33.07
CA VAL A 100 68.99 -9.64 32.41
C VAL A 100 68.99 -8.25 33.03
N ASN A 101 69.14 -8.14 34.35
CA ASN A 101 69.24 -6.87 35.06
C ASN A 101 70.54 -6.11 34.74
N GLN A 102 71.60 -6.79 34.33
CA GLN A 102 72.87 -6.18 33.90
C GLN A 102 72.83 -5.71 32.43
N GLY A 103 71.83 -6.13 31.66
CA GLY A 103 71.54 -5.66 30.31
C GLY A 103 71.87 -6.67 29.21
N GLN A 104 71.47 -6.34 27.97
CA GLN A 104 71.51 -7.27 26.83
C GLN A 104 72.92 -7.84 26.56
N LYS A 105 73.97 -7.02 26.65
CA LYS A 105 75.35 -7.46 26.38
C LYS A 105 75.90 -8.44 27.43
N ALA A 106 75.47 -8.32 28.68
CA ALA A 106 75.87 -9.24 29.76
C ALA A 106 75.24 -10.61 29.57
N LEU A 107 73.95 -10.64 29.21
CA LEU A 107 73.24 -11.87 28.88
C LEU A 107 73.83 -12.61 27.67
N GLU A 108 74.21 -11.88 26.61
CA GLU A 108 74.90 -12.46 25.44
C GLU A 108 76.21 -13.12 25.85
N ALA A 109 77.05 -12.40 26.60
CA ALA A 109 78.32 -12.94 27.09
C ALA A 109 78.13 -14.15 28.03
N TRP A 110 77.06 -14.17 28.82
CA TRP A 110 76.73 -15.30 29.70
C TRP A 110 76.26 -16.53 28.92
N LEU A 111 75.52 -16.34 27.81
CA LEU A 111 75.09 -17.45 26.95
C LEU A 111 76.26 -18.03 26.16
N ASP A 112 77.15 -17.19 25.65
CA ASP A 112 78.32 -17.61 24.87
C ASP A 112 79.38 -18.36 25.69
N GLN A 113 79.38 -18.22 27.02
CA GLN A 113 80.31 -18.93 27.92
C GLN A 113 80.14 -20.46 27.92
N SER A 114 78.97 -20.99 27.57
CA SER A 114 78.77 -22.44 27.47
C SER A 114 77.63 -22.80 26.53
N SER A 115 77.88 -23.74 25.61
CA SER A 115 76.93 -24.26 24.61
C SER A 115 75.61 -24.74 25.20
N ASP A 116 75.61 -25.18 26.46
CA ASP A 116 74.46 -25.83 27.09
C ASP A 116 73.45 -24.84 27.65
N ARG A 117 73.82 -23.56 27.83
CA ARG A 117 72.94 -22.54 28.44
C ARG A 117 71.79 -22.12 27.52
N LEU A 118 72.03 -22.07 26.20
CA LEU A 118 71.03 -21.66 25.23
C LEU A 118 69.86 -22.67 25.09
N PRO A 119 70.10 -24.00 24.95
CA PRO A 119 69.03 -25.00 24.98
C PRO A 119 68.27 -25.03 26.31
N LYS A 120 68.98 -24.88 27.44
CA LYS A 120 68.38 -24.83 28.78
C LYS A 120 67.44 -23.63 28.93
N LEU A 121 67.87 -22.46 28.44
CA LEU A 121 67.04 -21.26 28.39
C LEU A 121 65.78 -21.46 27.51
N MET A 122 65.92 -22.14 26.37
CA MET A 122 64.79 -22.44 25.48
C MET A 122 63.77 -23.41 26.09
N LEU A 123 64.23 -24.52 26.68
CA LEU A 123 63.35 -25.46 27.38
C LEU A 123 62.63 -24.79 28.54
N ARG A 124 63.34 -23.96 29.30
CA ARG A 124 62.74 -23.22 30.43
C ARG A 124 61.68 -22.23 29.96
N ARG A 125 61.96 -21.48 28.88
CA ARG A 125 60.99 -20.58 28.23
C ARG A 125 59.76 -21.34 27.72
N GLN A 126 59.96 -22.51 27.10
CA GLN A 126 58.87 -23.32 26.58
C GLN A 126 57.97 -23.87 27.70
N VAL A 127 58.54 -24.37 28.80
CA VAL A 127 57.75 -24.80 29.97
C VAL A 127 56.97 -23.64 30.56
N TRP A 128 57.57 -22.46 30.65
CA TRP A 128 56.88 -21.27 31.13
C TRP A 128 55.69 -20.90 30.23
N HIS A 129 55.86 -20.90 28.90
CA HIS A 129 54.76 -20.68 27.95
C HIS A 129 53.67 -21.76 28.04
N MET A 130 54.02 -23.03 28.23
CA MET A 130 53.03 -24.10 28.39
C MET A 130 52.24 -23.97 29.69
N GLN A 131 52.91 -23.69 30.82
CA GLN A 131 52.25 -23.40 32.09
C GLN A 131 51.32 -22.18 31.98
N TRP A 132 51.75 -21.19 31.19
CA TRP A 132 50.97 -19.99 30.94
C TRP A 132 49.73 -20.26 30.07
N LEU A 133 49.87 -20.98 28.95
CA LEU A 133 48.75 -21.38 28.09
C LEU A 133 47.70 -22.20 28.86
N LEU A 134 48.14 -23.10 29.74
CA LEU A 134 47.27 -23.89 30.59
C LEU A 134 46.47 -23.04 31.60
N ARG A 135 47.05 -21.93 32.08
CA ARG A 135 46.34 -20.98 32.96
C ARG A 135 45.30 -20.12 32.23
N MET A 136 45.28 -20.11 30.90
CA MET A 136 44.24 -19.42 30.13
C MET A 136 42.91 -20.19 30.11
N PHE A 137 42.92 -21.49 30.43
CA PHE A 137 41.69 -22.28 30.51
C PHE A 137 40.88 -21.86 31.74
N LEU A 138 39.57 -21.65 31.54
CA LEU A 138 38.64 -21.26 32.60
C LEU A 138 38.31 -22.41 33.58
N SER A 139 38.62 -23.66 33.19
CA SER A 139 38.36 -24.86 34.00
C SER A 139 39.62 -25.72 34.08
N GLU A 140 40.01 -26.07 35.30
CA GLU A 140 41.12 -27.00 35.58
C GLU A 140 40.83 -28.43 35.10
N GLN A 141 39.56 -28.76 34.82
CA GLN A 141 39.11 -30.06 34.34
C GLN A 141 39.01 -30.15 32.81
N ALA A 142 39.35 -29.08 32.08
CA ALA A 142 39.33 -29.11 30.63
C ALA A 142 40.37 -30.09 30.08
N ILE A 143 40.02 -30.83 29.02
CA ILE A 143 40.93 -31.75 28.33
C ILE A 143 41.77 -30.95 27.33
N ILE A 144 43.06 -31.27 27.23
CA ILE A 144 44.00 -30.59 26.35
C ILE A 144 43.89 -31.16 24.93
N HIS A 145 43.27 -30.40 24.03
CA HIS A 145 43.09 -30.81 22.62
C HIS A 145 44.15 -30.27 21.65
N ASP A 146 45.01 -29.36 22.10
CA ASP A 146 46.00 -28.69 21.26
C ASP A 146 47.43 -29.11 21.61
N ASP A 147 48.32 -29.06 20.61
CA ASP A 147 49.77 -29.25 20.84
C ASP A 147 50.32 -28.01 21.54
N LEU A 148 50.23 -28.00 22.88
CA LEU A 148 50.71 -26.92 23.74
C LEU A 148 52.19 -26.63 23.54
N ALA A 149 53.00 -27.64 23.22
CA ALA A 149 54.43 -27.49 22.98
C ALA A 149 54.68 -26.71 21.67
N ALA A 150 53.89 -26.98 20.63
CA ALA A 150 53.94 -26.23 19.38
C ALA A 150 53.40 -24.79 19.52
N LEU A 151 52.37 -24.59 20.34
CA LEU A 151 51.83 -23.26 20.65
C LEU A 151 52.80 -22.41 21.49
N ALA A 152 53.49 -23.04 22.45
CA ALA A 152 54.52 -22.41 23.29
C ALA A 152 55.76 -21.94 22.50
N GLY A 153 55.99 -22.48 21.31
CA GLY A 153 57.05 -22.03 20.41
C GLY A 153 56.75 -20.74 19.65
N ARG A 154 55.49 -20.27 19.64
CA ARG A 154 55.10 -19.04 18.94
C ARG A 154 55.40 -17.80 19.80
N PRO A 155 55.82 -16.68 19.20
CA PRO A 155 55.98 -15.43 19.96
C PRO A 155 54.61 -14.96 20.49
N LEU A 156 54.65 -14.38 21.69
CA LEU A 156 53.46 -13.93 22.41
C LEU A 156 52.59 -12.95 21.59
N LEU A 157 53.20 -12.08 20.78
CA LEU A 157 52.47 -11.14 19.94
C LEU A 157 51.65 -11.84 18.85
N GLU A 158 52.18 -12.90 18.23
CA GLU A 158 51.42 -13.70 17.25
C GLU A 158 50.26 -14.43 17.92
N HIS A 159 50.44 -14.88 19.17
CA HIS A 159 49.36 -15.47 19.95
C HIS A 159 48.25 -14.46 20.25
N ALA A 160 48.62 -13.26 20.70
CA ALA A 160 47.68 -12.16 20.93
C ALA A 160 46.97 -11.75 19.62
N HIS A 161 47.69 -11.66 18.51
CA HIS A 161 47.10 -11.35 17.21
C HIS A 161 46.15 -12.45 16.72
N GLY A 162 46.51 -13.73 16.90
CA GLY A 162 45.63 -14.86 16.61
C GLY A 162 44.33 -14.83 17.42
N LEU A 163 44.40 -14.50 18.72
CA LEU A 163 43.21 -14.29 19.54
C LEU A 163 42.36 -13.13 19.04
N CYS A 164 42.99 -12.04 18.61
CA CYS A 164 42.27 -10.90 18.02
C CYS A 164 41.58 -11.24 16.70
N LEU A 165 42.24 -11.99 15.81
CA LEU A 165 41.67 -12.43 14.53
C LEU A 165 40.48 -13.38 14.73
N VAL A 166 40.52 -14.22 15.77
CA VAL A 166 39.42 -15.14 16.11
C VAL A 166 38.29 -14.41 16.87
N GLY A 167 38.49 -13.15 17.28
CA GLY A 167 37.51 -12.40 18.05
C GLY A 167 37.43 -12.81 19.53
N ASN A 168 38.44 -13.50 20.06
CA ASN A 168 38.43 -13.99 21.45
C ASN A 168 38.89 -12.91 22.44
N ALA A 169 38.03 -11.92 22.70
CA ALA A 169 38.32 -10.81 23.61
C ALA A 169 38.54 -11.25 25.06
N VAL A 170 37.82 -12.29 25.52
CA VAL A 170 38.00 -12.89 26.85
C VAL A 170 39.37 -13.54 26.98
N GLY A 171 39.79 -14.29 25.94
CA GLY A 171 41.12 -14.89 25.86
C GLY A 171 42.23 -13.83 25.88
N LEU A 172 42.06 -12.72 25.15
CA LEU A 172 42.99 -11.60 25.22
C LEU A 172 43.03 -10.99 26.63
N ARG A 173 41.88 -10.80 27.27
CA ARG A 173 41.81 -10.26 28.63
C ARG A 173 42.46 -11.18 29.67
N ALA A 174 42.31 -12.49 29.50
CA ALA A 174 42.97 -13.50 30.32
C ALA A 174 44.49 -13.49 30.10
N LEU A 175 44.92 -13.39 28.84
CA LEU A 175 46.34 -13.27 28.46
C LEU A 175 47.01 -12.05 29.12
N LEU A 176 46.33 -10.90 29.15
CA LEU A 176 46.81 -9.70 29.83
C LEU A 176 46.78 -9.84 31.36
N GLY A 177 45.85 -10.61 31.92
CA GLY A 177 45.70 -10.81 33.36
C GLY A 177 46.54 -11.90 33.99
N ALA A 178 47.13 -12.78 33.17
CA ALA A 178 47.92 -13.89 33.65
C ALA A 178 49.29 -13.46 34.20
N HIS A 179 49.92 -12.42 33.64
CA HIS A 179 51.24 -11.96 34.09
C HIS A 179 51.55 -10.49 33.72
N VAL A 180 52.16 -9.74 34.65
CA VAL A 180 52.59 -8.34 34.48
C VAL A 180 53.52 -8.16 33.27
N GLY A 181 54.49 -9.07 33.10
CA GLY A 181 55.48 -9.00 32.01
C GLY A 181 54.86 -9.14 30.62
N VAL A 182 53.81 -9.96 30.50
CA VAL A 182 53.05 -10.18 29.25
C VAL A 182 52.29 -8.92 28.87
N ALA A 183 51.60 -8.29 29.84
CA ALA A 183 50.91 -7.03 29.63
C ALA A 183 51.87 -5.91 29.19
N ARG A 184 53.05 -5.79 29.82
CA ARG A 184 54.09 -4.80 29.45
C ARG A 184 54.68 -5.04 28.06
N ALA A 185 54.91 -6.29 27.68
CA ALA A 185 55.44 -6.63 26.35
C ALA A 185 54.44 -6.30 25.22
N LEU A 186 53.14 -6.49 25.48
CA LEU A 186 52.08 -6.27 24.48
C LEU A 186 51.52 -4.85 24.48
N PHE A 187 51.73 -4.08 25.56
CA PHE A 187 51.22 -2.72 25.70
C PHE A 187 51.54 -1.78 24.52
N PRO A 188 52.74 -1.80 23.91
CA PRO A 188 53.05 -0.98 22.73
C PRO A 188 52.17 -1.31 21.51
N TYR A 189 51.66 -2.52 21.42
CA TYR A 189 50.85 -3.01 20.30
C TYR A 189 49.34 -2.91 20.56
N ARG A 190 48.91 -2.39 21.73
CA ARG A 190 47.51 -2.39 22.16
C ARG A 190 46.53 -1.82 21.12
N PHE A 191 46.86 -0.71 20.46
CA PHE A 191 45.97 -0.09 19.48
C PHE A 191 45.84 -0.94 18.22
N SER A 192 46.91 -1.61 17.78
CA SER A 192 46.88 -2.53 16.64
C SER A 192 46.10 -3.82 16.96
N LEU A 193 46.25 -4.33 18.19
CA LEU A 193 45.54 -5.52 18.66
C LEU A 193 44.04 -5.23 18.83
N LEU A 194 43.69 -4.07 19.41
CA LEU A 194 42.30 -3.64 19.54
C LEU A 194 41.65 -3.33 18.19
N HIS A 195 42.39 -2.68 17.27
CA HIS A 195 41.94 -2.46 15.89
C HIS A 195 41.61 -3.80 15.21
N THR A 196 42.53 -4.76 15.25
CA THR A 196 42.31 -6.11 14.68
C THR A 196 41.11 -6.81 15.31
N LEU A 197 40.96 -6.72 16.64
CA LEU A 197 39.87 -7.37 17.38
C LEU A 197 38.50 -6.80 17.01
N ILE A 198 38.42 -5.49 16.74
CA ILE A 198 37.18 -4.80 16.37
C ILE A 198 36.86 -5.03 14.88
N VAL A 199 37.85 -4.86 14.00
CA VAL A 199 37.67 -4.86 12.55
C VAL A 199 37.62 -6.28 11.98
N ALA A 200 38.58 -7.13 12.32
CA ALA A 200 38.68 -8.50 11.81
C ALA A 200 37.98 -9.51 12.73
N GLY A 201 38.15 -9.35 14.05
CA GLY A 201 37.52 -10.21 15.05
C GLY A 201 36.01 -9.97 15.24
N GLY A 202 35.48 -8.84 14.74
CA GLY A 202 34.06 -8.52 14.79
C GLY A 202 33.49 -8.29 16.19
N VAL A 203 34.34 -8.04 17.20
CA VAL A 203 33.90 -7.87 18.59
C VAL A 203 33.28 -6.48 18.78
N LEU A 204 32.10 -6.45 19.41
CA LEU A 204 31.38 -5.20 19.67
C LEU A 204 32.07 -4.36 20.74
N GLY A 205 32.01 -3.03 20.60
CA GLY A 205 32.61 -2.09 21.56
C GLY A 205 32.10 -2.28 22.99
N GLU A 206 30.82 -2.63 23.16
CA GLU A 206 30.24 -2.87 24.49
C GLU A 206 30.88 -4.05 25.23
N GLU A 207 31.23 -5.12 24.52
CA GLU A 207 31.90 -6.29 25.10
C GLU A 207 33.32 -5.92 25.56
N LEU A 208 34.07 -5.19 24.72
CA LEU A 208 35.41 -4.72 25.06
C LEU A 208 35.40 -3.73 26.23
N TYR A 209 34.35 -2.93 26.35
CA TYR A 209 34.12 -2.06 27.50
C TYR A 209 33.85 -2.84 28.78
N GLY A 210 32.99 -3.87 28.72
CA GLY A 210 32.75 -4.78 29.84
C GLY A 210 34.03 -5.46 30.34
N LEU A 211 34.93 -5.81 29.42
CA LEU A 211 36.25 -6.39 29.72
C LEU A 211 37.32 -5.35 30.14
N ARG A 212 36.99 -4.05 30.13
CA ARG A 212 37.90 -2.92 30.41
C ARG A 212 39.13 -2.86 29.49
N LEU A 213 39.03 -3.39 28.27
CA LEU A 213 40.12 -3.42 27.30
C LEU A 213 40.25 -2.09 26.53
N LEU A 214 39.17 -1.33 26.41
CA LEU A 214 39.13 -0.09 25.64
C LEU A 214 39.75 1.11 26.37
N PRO A 215 40.55 1.94 25.68
CA PRO A 215 41.10 3.18 26.22
C PRO A 215 40.04 4.28 26.37
N GLY A 216 40.08 5.01 27.49
CA GLY A 216 39.17 6.11 27.80
C GLY A 216 39.76 7.16 28.75
N THR A 217 39.09 8.31 28.91
CA THR A 217 39.59 9.48 29.66
C THR A 217 39.10 9.54 31.13
N ARG A 218 38.26 8.59 31.55
CA ARG A 218 37.66 8.51 32.90
C ARG A 218 38.53 7.80 33.95
N MET A 219 39.75 7.42 33.61
CA MET A 219 40.71 6.86 34.55
C MET A 219 41.45 8.01 35.26
N PRO A 220 41.75 7.92 36.58
CA PRO A 220 42.33 9.03 37.34
C PRO A 220 43.67 9.50 36.74
N VAL A 221 44.03 10.76 36.96
CA VAL A 221 45.07 11.51 36.22
C VAL A 221 46.51 10.99 36.43
N GLU A 222 46.71 9.99 37.28
CA GLU A 222 47.96 9.22 37.41
C GLU A 222 47.99 7.97 36.48
N ASP A 223 46.84 7.59 35.92
CA ASP A 223 46.60 6.45 35.03
C ASP A 223 46.44 6.92 33.58
N GLN A 224 47.56 7.21 32.92
CA GLN A 224 47.57 7.31 31.46
C GLN A 224 47.43 5.90 30.86
N GLU A 225 46.28 5.65 30.24
CA GLU A 225 45.98 4.55 29.29
C GLU A 225 45.64 3.16 29.88
N THR A 226 44.34 2.87 30.00
CA THR A 226 43.70 1.54 30.20
C THR A 226 44.05 0.78 31.48
N GLY A 227 43.12 0.81 32.45
CA GLY A 227 43.22 0.07 33.72
C GLY A 227 43.46 -1.44 33.56
N ALA A 228 42.93 -2.13 32.55
CA ALA A 228 43.25 -3.55 32.36
C ALA A 228 44.71 -3.79 31.94
N TRP A 229 45.30 -2.92 31.14
CA TRP A 229 46.67 -3.11 30.67
C TRP A 229 47.72 -2.66 31.70
N ILE A 230 47.36 -1.73 32.60
CA ILE A 230 48.25 -1.15 33.61
C ILE A 230 47.97 -1.65 35.04
N GLU A 231 46.71 -1.78 35.52
CA GLU A 231 46.43 -2.31 36.88
C GLU A 231 46.93 -3.75 37.05
N LEU A 232 46.90 -4.55 35.97
CA LEU A 232 47.46 -5.90 35.94
C LEU A 232 48.99 -5.89 35.86
N ALA A 233 49.59 -4.81 35.37
CA ALA A 233 51.04 -4.61 35.32
C ALA A 233 51.60 -3.96 36.61
N ALA A 234 50.73 -3.45 37.48
CA ALA A 234 51.07 -2.72 38.71
C ALA A 234 50.80 -3.51 40.01
N LYS A 235 50.04 -4.62 39.95
CA LYS A 235 49.88 -5.53 41.11
C LYS A 235 51.11 -6.42 41.28
N ASP A 236 52.03 -6.01 42.16
CA ASP A 236 53.09 -6.88 42.69
C ASP A 236 52.48 -7.97 43.59
N LEU A 237 52.36 -9.20 43.09
CA LEU A 237 51.90 -10.35 43.88
C LEU A 237 52.71 -11.63 43.61
N ALA A 238 53.27 -12.15 44.71
CA ALA A 238 53.87 -13.47 44.99
C ALA A 238 55.29 -13.80 44.43
N PRO A 239 56.24 -14.22 45.30
CA PRO A 239 57.63 -14.56 44.94
C PRO A 239 57.79 -15.83 44.08
N SER A 240 56.74 -16.65 43.93
CA SER A 240 56.74 -17.79 42.99
C SER A 240 56.58 -17.36 41.52
N ALA A 241 56.31 -16.06 41.26
CA ALA A 241 56.17 -15.48 39.92
C ALA A 241 57.49 -14.92 39.34
N ALA A 242 58.61 -15.00 40.06
CA ALA A 242 59.89 -14.45 39.63
C ALA A 242 60.43 -15.05 38.30
N ALA A 243 60.08 -16.31 38.01
CA ALA A 243 60.48 -17.00 36.78
C ALA A 243 59.91 -16.37 35.49
N GLY A 244 58.81 -15.60 35.56
CA GLY A 244 58.17 -14.98 34.39
C GLY A 244 58.66 -13.58 34.03
N LEU A 245 59.55 -12.96 34.83
CA LEU A 245 60.01 -11.60 34.56
C LEU A 245 61.03 -11.54 33.40
N TRP A 246 61.91 -12.53 33.29
CA TRP A 246 62.99 -12.49 32.30
C TRP A 246 62.55 -13.00 30.92
N VAL A 247 61.64 -13.98 30.85
CA VAL A 247 61.28 -14.74 29.62
C VAL A 247 60.88 -13.84 28.46
N GLU A 248 60.18 -12.74 28.75
CA GLU A 248 59.67 -11.80 27.74
C GLU A 248 60.29 -10.39 27.88
N THR A 249 61.47 -10.28 28.53
CA THR A 249 62.23 -9.03 28.52
C THR A 249 62.79 -8.77 27.12
N ALA A 250 62.76 -7.51 26.67
CA ALA A 250 63.29 -7.12 25.36
C ALA A 250 64.75 -7.55 25.13
N SER A 251 65.56 -7.60 26.20
CA SER A 251 66.93 -8.12 26.14
C SER A 251 66.95 -9.59 25.73
N VAL A 252 66.22 -10.47 26.42
CA VAL A 252 66.16 -11.91 26.13
C VAL A 252 65.64 -12.16 24.72
N HIS A 253 64.58 -11.47 24.31
CA HIS A 253 64.04 -11.60 22.96
C HIS A 253 65.06 -11.18 21.88
N ASN A 254 65.73 -10.04 22.03
CA ASN A 254 66.73 -9.57 21.07
C ASN A 254 67.94 -10.51 20.96
N VAL A 255 68.34 -11.14 22.07
CA VAL A 255 69.43 -12.14 22.05
C VAL A 255 68.97 -13.38 21.28
N LEU A 256 67.77 -13.87 21.55
CA LEU A 256 67.21 -15.03 20.85
C LEU A 256 66.99 -14.77 19.35
N LEU A 257 66.62 -13.55 18.98
CA LEU A 257 66.51 -13.10 17.60
C LEU A 257 67.88 -13.17 16.88
N ARG A 258 68.96 -12.71 17.53
CA ARG A 258 70.32 -12.77 16.98
C ARG A 258 70.81 -14.20 16.76
N HIS A 259 70.33 -15.16 17.56
CA HIS A 259 70.59 -16.58 17.37
C HIS A 259 69.62 -17.27 16.38
N ASN A 260 68.76 -16.53 15.68
CA ASN A 260 67.73 -17.03 14.75
C ASN A 260 66.76 -18.05 15.37
N LEU A 261 66.52 -17.96 16.67
CA LEU A 261 65.65 -18.90 17.40
C LEU A 261 64.20 -18.39 17.56
N VAL A 262 63.93 -17.12 17.22
CA VAL A 262 62.61 -16.49 17.32
C VAL A 262 62.38 -15.61 16.09
N THR A 263 61.12 -15.50 15.65
CA THR A 263 60.70 -14.64 14.54
C THR A 263 60.80 -13.15 14.90
N GLU A 264 61.09 -12.31 13.90
CA GLU A 264 61.13 -10.85 14.06
C GLU A 264 59.77 -10.33 14.54
N ILE A 265 59.75 -9.67 15.70
CA ILE A 265 58.58 -8.94 16.16
C ILE A 265 58.39 -7.72 15.23
N PRO A 266 57.18 -7.49 14.68
CA PRO A 266 56.89 -6.29 13.90
C PRO A 266 57.26 -5.02 14.66
N SER A 267 57.75 -4.00 13.95
CA SER A 267 58.18 -2.75 14.58
C SER A 267 57.05 -2.11 15.39
N ARG A 268 57.42 -1.45 16.49
CA ARG A 268 56.44 -0.82 17.40
C ARG A 268 55.59 0.18 16.62
N PRO A 269 54.25 0.02 16.57
CA PRO A 269 53.40 0.97 15.89
C PRO A 269 53.47 2.33 16.59
N THR A 270 53.44 3.41 15.81
CA THR A 270 53.37 4.76 16.36
C THR A 270 52.03 4.96 17.07
N PRO A 271 51.99 5.38 18.34
CA PRO A 271 50.73 5.64 19.03
C PRO A 271 49.98 6.79 18.33
N PRO A 272 48.64 6.77 18.36
CA PRO A 272 47.83 7.83 17.75
C PRO A 272 48.09 9.17 18.45
N LYS A 273 48.08 10.26 17.68
CA LYS A 273 48.30 11.63 18.20
C LYS A 273 47.23 12.04 19.21
N ALA A 274 46.00 11.57 19.04
CA ALA A 274 44.90 11.76 19.97
C ALA A 274 44.07 10.47 20.06
N LEU A 275 43.51 10.19 21.24
CA LEU A 275 42.66 9.02 21.41
C LEU A 275 41.37 9.12 20.58
N SER A 276 40.81 10.33 20.46
CA SER A 276 39.63 10.58 19.64
C SER A 276 39.86 10.29 18.16
N THR A 277 41.03 10.62 17.60
CA THR A 277 41.34 10.36 16.19
C THR A 277 41.38 8.86 15.89
N TRP A 278 41.91 8.05 16.81
CA TRP A 278 41.92 6.59 16.66
C TRP A 278 40.49 6.01 16.64
N TYR A 279 39.61 6.46 17.53
CA TYR A 279 38.21 6.03 17.51
C TYR A 279 37.49 6.50 16.23
N PHE A 280 37.73 7.72 15.75
CA PHE A 280 37.14 8.20 14.50
C PHE A 280 37.59 7.36 13.28
N GLU A 281 38.87 7.02 13.20
CA GLU A 281 39.41 6.19 12.12
C GLU A 281 38.74 4.82 12.08
N ILE A 282 38.60 4.15 13.23
CA ILE A 282 37.96 2.83 13.29
C ILE A 282 36.46 2.92 13.01
N VAL A 283 35.78 3.90 13.58
CA VAL A 283 34.35 4.11 13.31
C VAL A 283 34.11 4.37 11.83
N TYR A 284 34.95 5.18 11.19
CA TYR A 284 34.90 5.44 9.76
C TYR A 284 35.21 4.19 8.93
N GLU A 285 36.19 3.38 9.30
CA GLU A 285 36.53 2.13 8.61
C GLU A 285 35.38 1.11 8.71
N LEU A 286 34.84 0.91 9.90
CA LEU A 286 33.69 0.02 10.13
C LEU A 286 32.48 0.44 9.32
N GLU A 287 32.20 1.74 9.25
CA GLU A 287 31.03 2.26 8.55
C GLU A 287 31.24 2.31 7.03
N SER A 288 32.29 2.99 6.56
CA SER A 288 32.49 3.31 5.14
C SER A 288 33.12 2.19 4.32
N GLN A 289 34.04 1.41 4.90
CA GLN A 289 34.75 0.35 4.18
C GLN A 289 34.09 -1.01 4.38
N LEU A 290 33.61 -1.30 5.60
CA LEU A 290 33.04 -2.60 5.95
C LEU A 290 31.50 -2.62 5.97
N GLY A 291 30.83 -1.47 6.00
CA GLY A 291 29.36 -1.39 6.06
C GLY A 291 28.76 -1.89 7.39
N LEU A 292 29.57 -2.05 8.44
CA LEU A 292 29.20 -2.56 9.75
C LEU A 292 28.71 -1.43 10.67
N ILE A 293 27.58 -0.82 10.33
CA ILE A 293 27.00 0.34 11.05
C ILE A 293 26.70 -0.01 12.52
N GLN A 294 26.26 -1.24 12.80
CA GLN A 294 25.96 -1.69 14.16
C GLN A 294 27.22 -1.70 15.05
N ALA A 295 28.34 -2.17 14.51
CA ALA A 295 29.61 -2.21 15.22
C ALA A 295 30.17 -0.79 15.40
N ALA A 296 30.09 0.04 14.36
CA ALA A 296 30.49 1.45 14.40
C ALA A 296 29.69 2.25 15.46
N CYS A 297 28.36 2.07 15.49
CA CYS A 297 27.46 2.70 16.46
C CYS A 297 27.76 2.24 17.90
N SER A 298 27.89 0.93 18.12
CA SER A 298 28.26 0.35 19.42
C SER A 298 29.58 0.91 19.94
N LEU A 299 30.59 1.02 19.07
CA LEU A 299 31.90 1.57 19.42
C LEU A 299 31.81 3.07 19.76
N ALA A 300 31.08 3.86 18.97
CA ALA A 300 30.90 5.29 19.20
C ALA A 300 30.14 5.58 20.50
N GLU A 301 29.05 4.85 20.79
CA GLU A 301 28.32 4.97 22.06
C GLU A 301 29.19 4.62 23.27
N THR A 302 29.99 3.56 23.12
CA THR A 302 30.95 3.14 24.13
C THR A 302 32.04 4.19 24.37
N ALA A 303 32.57 4.80 23.30
CA ALA A 303 33.53 5.89 23.38
C ALA A 303 32.96 7.11 24.13
N VAL A 304 31.66 7.42 23.91
CA VAL A 304 30.96 8.48 24.67
C VAL A 304 30.83 8.11 26.16
N ARG A 305 30.53 6.84 26.50
CA ARG A 305 30.52 6.35 27.89
C ARG A 305 31.93 6.45 28.55
N LEU A 306 32.99 6.34 27.76
CA LEU A 306 34.39 6.54 28.13
C LEU A 306 34.84 8.01 28.16
N SER A 307 33.89 8.96 28.16
CA SER A 307 34.07 10.42 28.22
C SER A 307 34.82 11.06 27.04
N LEU A 308 34.78 10.44 25.87
CA LEU A 308 35.23 11.07 24.63
C LEU A 308 34.12 11.95 24.05
N VAL A 309 33.99 13.17 24.59
CA VAL A 309 33.04 14.19 24.14
C VAL A 309 33.01 14.43 22.62
N PRO A 310 34.14 14.48 21.88
CA PRO A 310 34.09 14.76 20.43
C PRO A 310 33.36 13.69 19.61
N LEU A 311 33.20 12.46 20.12
CA LEU A 311 32.48 11.40 19.41
C LEU A 311 30.95 11.45 19.58
N ARG A 312 30.42 12.34 20.45
CA ARG A 312 28.98 12.44 20.69
C ARG A 312 28.15 12.74 19.42
N PRO A 313 28.52 13.71 18.57
CA PRO A 313 27.78 13.98 17.34
C PRO A 313 27.74 12.77 16.39
N VAL A 314 28.88 12.10 16.22
CA VAL A 314 29.00 10.91 15.37
C VAL A 314 28.19 9.73 15.92
N ALA A 315 28.14 9.55 17.25
CA ALA A 315 27.28 8.53 17.85
C ALA A 315 25.79 8.79 17.60
N HIS A 316 25.34 10.05 17.67
CA HIS A 316 23.96 10.42 17.35
C HIS A 316 23.62 10.17 15.88
N GLU A 317 24.53 10.52 14.97
CA GLU A 317 24.37 10.30 13.55
C GLU A 317 24.33 8.80 13.19
N LEU A 318 25.24 8.00 13.75
CA LEU A 318 25.26 6.55 13.54
C LEU A 318 24.03 5.86 14.12
N ARG A 319 23.48 6.35 15.24
CA ARG A 319 22.20 5.86 15.78
C ARG A 319 21.05 6.12 14.82
N PHE A 320 21.05 7.26 14.14
CA PHE A 320 20.07 7.58 13.10
C PHE A 320 20.27 6.70 11.85
N LEU A 321 21.51 6.54 11.37
CA LEU A 321 21.85 5.64 10.26
C LEU A 321 21.44 4.19 10.54
N ARG A 322 21.65 3.72 11.78
CA ARG A 322 21.21 2.39 12.22
C ARG A 322 19.70 2.22 12.07
N LEU A 323 18.90 3.24 12.40
CA LEU A 323 17.45 3.20 12.22
C LEU A 323 17.07 3.07 10.74
N LEU A 324 17.77 3.77 9.85
CA LEU A 324 17.55 3.67 8.40
C LEU A 324 18.01 2.32 7.82
N HIS A 325 19.05 1.72 8.38
CA HIS A 325 19.64 0.47 7.89
C HIS A 325 18.82 -0.77 8.26
N HIS A 326 18.30 -0.86 9.49
CA HIS A 326 17.52 -2.04 9.94
C HIS A 326 16.17 -2.22 9.24
N THR A 327 15.75 -1.24 8.46
CA THR A 327 14.35 -1.07 8.05
C THR A 327 14.16 -1.05 6.54
N GLN A 328 15.25 -1.16 5.76
CA GLN A 328 15.23 -1.14 4.29
C GLN A 328 15.31 -2.52 3.64
N THR A 329 14.60 -2.66 2.52
CA THR A 329 14.64 -3.79 1.58
C THR A 329 15.47 -3.49 0.32
N SER A 330 16.05 -2.29 0.20
CA SER A 330 16.83 -1.85 -0.97
C SER A 330 18.28 -2.33 -0.94
N HIS A 331 18.83 -2.61 -2.12
CA HIS A 331 20.16 -3.20 -2.33
C HIS A 331 21.37 -2.32 -1.94
N THR A 332 21.17 -1.03 -1.64
CA THR A 332 22.25 -0.09 -1.30
C THR A 332 22.16 0.34 0.17
N PRO A 333 23.15 0.02 1.02
CA PRO A 333 23.15 0.44 2.42
C PRO A 333 23.39 1.95 2.53
N TRP A 334 22.65 2.61 3.44
CA TRP A 334 22.92 4.00 3.80
C TRP A 334 24.31 4.15 4.42
N THR A 335 25.04 5.17 3.97
CA THR A 335 26.31 5.62 4.56
C THR A 335 26.17 7.06 5.03
N SER A 336 27.04 7.52 5.94
CA SER A 336 27.11 8.91 6.41
C SER A 336 27.31 9.89 5.25
N ALA A 337 28.13 9.52 4.27
CA ALA A 337 28.31 10.32 3.06
C ALA A 337 27.00 10.50 2.27
N MET A 338 26.19 9.45 2.14
CA MET A 338 24.86 9.53 1.50
C MET A 338 23.87 10.31 2.35
N LEU A 339 23.91 10.18 3.68
CA LEU A 339 23.06 10.93 4.60
C LEU A 339 23.35 12.43 4.54
N HIS A 340 24.62 12.82 4.49
CA HIS A 340 25.02 14.21 4.34
C HIS A 340 24.64 14.82 2.99
N ALA A 341 24.66 14.01 1.92
CA ALA A 341 24.25 14.43 0.58
C ALA A 341 22.72 14.41 0.38
N ALA A 342 21.97 13.75 1.26
CA ALA A 342 20.52 13.65 1.15
C ALA A 342 19.83 14.94 1.60
N ASP A 343 18.77 15.30 0.89
CA ASP A 343 17.82 16.33 1.30
C ASP A 343 16.82 15.77 2.33
N ALA A 344 16.11 16.66 3.03
CA ALA A 344 15.12 16.26 4.02
C ALA A 344 14.01 15.39 3.40
N HIS A 345 13.67 15.62 2.13
CA HIS A 345 12.67 14.86 1.40
C HIS A 345 13.09 13.39 1.21
N THR A 346 14.34 13.12 0.78
CA THR A 346 14.85 11.75 0.60
C THR A 346 14.90 11.00 1.92
N ILE A 347 15.26 11.67 3.02
CA ILE A 347 15.28 11.08 4.36
C ILE A 347 13.86 10.66 4.78
N VAL A 348 12.88 11.55 4.70
CA VAL A 348 11.48 11.25 5.05
C VAL A 348 10.92 10.15 4.14
N GLN A 349 11.21 10.19 2.84
CA GLN A 349 10.82 9.15 1.89
C GLN A 349 11.33 7.77 2.30
N SER A 350 12.60 7.70 2.72
CA SER A 350 13.22 6.44 3.13
C SER A 350 12.57 5.82 4.37
N VAL A 351 12.04 6.65 5.28
CA VAL A 351 11.34 6.20 6.49
C VAL A 351 9.90 5.80 6.18
N VAL A 352 9.21 6.56 5.33
CA VAL A 352 7.82 6.26 4.92
C VAL A 352 7.75 5.00 4.04
N ALA A 353 8.79 4.71 3.28
CA ALA A 353 8.87 3.50 2.44
C ALA A 353 9.02 2.20 3.25
N GLN A 354 9.26 2.28 4.56
CA GLN A 354 9.50 1.10 5.40
C GLN A 354 8.20 0.32 5.64
N PRO A 355 8.26 -1.03 5.73
CA PRO A 355 7.10 -1.89 5.94
C PRO A 355 6.66 -1.93 7.42
N HIS A 356 6.42 -0.76 8.01
CA HIS A 356 5.96 -0.63 9.40
C HIS A 356 4.49 -0.16 9.47
N SER A 357 3.86 -0.35 10.63
CA SER A 357 2.53 0.21 10.86
C SER A 357 2.57 1.74 10.85
N ILE A 358 1.48 2.38 10.43
CA ILE A 358 1.39 3.84 10.33
C ILE A 358 1.75 4.52 11.65
N GLU A 359 1.31 3.96 12.78
CA GLU A 359 1.62 4.50 14.11
C GLU A 359 3.12 4.49 14.41
N LYS A 360 3.81 3.39 14.07
CA LYS A 360 5.25 3.26 14.29
C LYS A 360 6.04 4.20 13.37
N VAL A 361 5.58 4.40 12.13
CA VAL A 361 6.18 5.38 11.21
C VAL A 361 6.05 6.80 11.75
N VAL A 362 4.89 7.17 12.28
CA VAL A 362 4.69 8.50 12.90
C VAL A 362 5.57 8.67 14.14
N GLU A 363 5.66 7.65 15.00
CA GLU A 363 6.58 7.65 16.16
C GLU A 363 8.03 7.86 15.70
N MET A 364 8.48 7.15 14.66
CA MET A 364 9.84 7.32 14.12
C MET A 364 10.08 8.71 13.52
N LEU A 365 9.10 9.27 12.80
CA LEU A 365 9.19 10.61 12.24
C LEU A 365 9.31 11.68 13.34
N CYS A 366 8.53 11.55 14.42
CA CYS A 366 8.53 12.52 15.52
C CYS A 366 9.71 12.36 16.47
N GLU A 367 10.06 11.14 16.86
CA GLU A 367 11.09 10.89 17.89
C GLU A 367 12.51 10.83 17.34
N ASN A 368 12.69 10.47 16.05
CA ASN A 368 14.02 10.27 15.47
C ASN A 368 14.31 11.22 14.31
N VAL A 369 13.37 11.40 13.36
CA VAL A 369 13.61 12.24 12.18
C VAL A 369 13.53 13.73 12.51
N ALA A 370 12.49 14.19 13.21
CA ALA A 370 12.36 15.59 13.62
C ALA A 370 13.58 16.14 14.40
N PRO A 371 14.11 15.46 15.44
CA PRO A 371 15.30 15.95 16.13
C PRO A 371 16.56 15.91 15.26
N PHE A 372 16.66 14.94 14.32
CA PHE A 372 17.76 14.89 13.36
C PHE A 372 17.67 16.04 12.34
N LEU A 373 16.49 16.40 11.83
CA LEU A 373 16.33 17.55 10.94
C LEU A 373 16.66 18.89 11.64
N LYS A 374 16.43 18.97 12.95
CA LYS A 374 16.75 20.17 13.73
C LYS A 374 18.26 20.36 13.99
N HIS A 375 18.96 19.27 14.32
CA HIS A 375 20.35 19.35 14.83
C HIS A 375 21.40 18.59 13.99
N GLY A 376 20.96 17.78 13.02
CA GLY A 376 21.81 16.92 12.22
C GLY A 376 22.48 17.63 11.04
N ASN A 377 23.36 16.89 10.37
CA ASN A 377 24.09 17.34 9.19
C ASN A 377 23.54 16.63 7.94
N TYR A 378 22.91 17.41 7.07
CA TYR A 378 22.34 16.97 5.79
C TYR A 378 22.40 18.14 4.79
N ALA A 379 21.95 17.96 3.55
CA ALA A 379 22.18 18.94 2.49
C ALA A 379 21.51 20.32 2.72
N ASP A 380 20.33 20.35 3.35
CA ASP A 380 19.47 21.55 3.46
C ASP A 380 19.07 21.93 4.92
N PRO A 381 20.04 22.22 5.82
CA PRO A 381 19.77 22.43 7.24
C PRO A 381 19.04 23.74 7.57
N GLY A 382 18.99 24.70 6.65
CA GLY A 382 18.48 26.05 6.91
C GLY A 382 16.98 26.13 7.21
N ALA A 383 16.17 25.20 6.71
CA ALA A 383 14.71 25.29 6.83
C ALA A 383 14.15 24.87 8.20
N PHE A 384 14.91 24.11 9.00
CA PHE A 384 14.43 23.43 10.21
C PHE A 384 15.12 23.87 11.51
N ARG A 385 16.24 24.61 11.45
CA ARG A 385 17.05 24.98 12.63
C ARG A 385 16.33 25.92 13.61
N ASP A 386 15.56 26.86 13.08
CA ASP A 386 14.89 27.90 13.89
C ASP A 386 13.42 27.57 14.20
N ALA A 387 12.90 26.45 13.70
CA ALA A 387 11.51 26.07 13.82
C ALA A 387 11.19 25.45 15.20
N SER A 388 9.97 25.68 15.69
CA SER A 388 9.45 25.02 16.89
C SER A 388 9.23 23.51 16.62
N ASP A 389 9.17 22.70 17.67
CA ASP A 389 8.99 21.24 17.50
C ASP A 389 7.66 20.91 16.78
N SER A 390 6.61 21.72 17.01
CA SER A 390 5.33 21.63 16.31
C SER A 390 5.43 22.04 14.82
N GLU A 391 6.22 23.08 14.51
CA GLU A 391 6.45 23.52 13.13
C GLU A 391 7.25 22.49 12.33
N ILE A 392 8.24 21.83 12.95
CA ILE A 392 8.99 20.74 12.32
C ILE A 392 8.05 19.58 12.01
N ALA A 393 7.13 19.24 12.91
CA ALA A 393 6.12 18.21 12.67
C ALA A 393 5.19 18.57 11.49
N VAL A 394 4.77 19.84 11.38
CA VAL A 394 4.01 20.35 10.22
C VAL A 394 4.80 20.24 8.92
N GLN A 395 6.07 20.66 8.93
CA GLN A 395 6.95 20.55 7.75
C GLN A 395 7.19 19.09 7.35
N CYS A 396 7.37 18.19 8.31
CA CYS A 396 7.45 16.75 8.05
C CYS A 396 6.15 16.22 7.43
N ALA A 397 4.98 16.66 7.91
CA ALA A 397 3.70 16.28 7.32
C ALA A 397 3.58 16.75 5.86
N PHE A 398 4.09 17.93 5.50
CA PHE A 398 4.15 18.37 4.10
C PHE A 398 5.04 17.48 3.25
N LEU A 399 6.26 17.16 3.73
CA LEU A 399 7.16 16.25 3.02
C LEU A 399 6.50 14.88 2.79
N VAL A 400 5.79 14.33 3.78
CA VAL A 400 5.05 13.07 3.64
C VAL A 400 3.96 13.18 2.57
N LEU A 401 3.19 14.27 2.55
CA LEU A 401 2.11 14.49 1.57
C LEU A 401 2.64 14.66 0.13
N GLU A 402 3.83 15.24 -0.04
CA GLU A 402 4.50 15.39 -1.34
C GLU A 402 4.89 14.05 -1.98
N LEU A 403 5.11 13.00 -1.18
CA LEU A 403 5.45 11.65 -1.67
C LEU A 403 4.32 10.97 -2.46
N ARG A 404 3.07 11.41 -2.30
CA ARG A 404 1.88 10.88 -3.01
C ARG A 404 1.73 9.34 -2.98
N THR A 405 2.17 8.69 -1.91
CA THR A 405 1.98 7.25 -1.69
C THR A 405 0.54 6.94 -1.21
N LYS A 406 0.12 5.67 -1.25
CA LYS A 406 -1.22 5.28 -0.76
C LYS A 406 -1.42 5.58 0.74
N SER A 407 -0.33 5.50 1.52
CA SER A 407 -0.33 5.68 2.98
C SER A 407 -0.01 7.11 3.43
N SER A 408 0.44 8.01 2.54
CA SER A 408 0.90 9.36 2.92
C SER A 408 -0.20 10.17 3.63
N LEU A 409 -1.44 10.09 3.14
CA LEU A 409 -2.59 10.78 3.73
C LEU A 409 -2.87 10.25 5.15
N ALA A 410 -2.84 8.93 5.35
CA ALA A 410 -3.06 8.33 6.66
C ALA A 410 -1.96 8.71 7.66
N ILE A 411 -0.70 8.70 7.23
CA ILE A 411 0.44 9.12 8.07
C ILE A 411 0.29 10.59 8.47
N ALA A 412 0.01 11.49 7.51
CA ALA A 412 -0.17 12.91 7.78
C ALA A 412 -1.35 13.18 8.74
N VAL A 413 -2.48 12.49 8.57
CA VAL A 413 -3.63 12.58 9.48
C VAL A 413 -3.25 12.15 10.91
N HIS A 414 -2.55 11.02 11.04
CA HIS A 414 -2.07 10.57 12.36
C HIS A 414 -1.08 11.55 13.00
N MET A 415 -0.22 12.20 12.21
CA MET A 415 0.66 13.27 12.70
C MET A 415 -0.14 14.46 13.23
N VAL A 416 -1.19 14.90 12.53
CA VAL A 416 -2.07 15.99 12.99
C VAL A 416 -2.69 15.67 14.35
N HIS A 417 -3.12 14.42 14.57
CA HIS A 417 -3.74 14.01 15.83
C HIS A 417 -2.76 13.85 17.00
N LYS A 418 -1.57 13.27 16.77
CA LYS A 418 -0.64 12.87 17.84
C LYS A 418 0.54 13.82 18.05
N SER A 419 1.06 14.47 17.00
CA SER A 419 2.36 15.16 17.07
C SER A 419 2.28 16.68 17.24
N ILE A 420 1.22 17.32 16.75
CA ILE A 420 1.10 18.78 16.77
C ILE A 420 0.32 19.20 18.02
N SER A 421 1.00 19.82 18.98
CA SER A 421 0.39 20.27 20.25
C SER A 421 -0.45 21.54 20.09
N GLU A 422 -0.02 22.46 19.22
CA GLU A 422 -0.69 23.75 19.04
C GLU A 422 -1.97 23.61 18.20
N GLN A 423 -3.09 24.07 18.77
CA GLN A 423 -4.41 23.94 18.16
C GLN A 423 -4.55 24.72 16.85
N ASP A 424 -3.97 25.92 16.77
CA ASP A 424 -3.98 26.76 15.56
C ASP A 424 -3.26 26.08 14.37
N LEU A 425 -2.04 25.58 14.58
CA LEU A 425 -1.28 24.84 13.56
C LEU A 425 -2.01 23.56 13.13
N ARG A 426 -2.65 22.87 14.09
CA ARG A 426 -3.44 21.66 13.83
C ARG A 426 -4.66 21.94 12.94
N LEU A 427 -5.41 23.02 13.23
CA LEU A 427 -6.57 23.42 12.45
C LEU A 427 -6.18 23.87 11.03
N ARG A 428 -5.10 24.66 10.91
CA ARG A 428 -4.54 25.11 9.62
C ARG A 428 -4.11 23.95 8.74
N LEU A 429 -3.36 23.00 9.30
CA LEU A 429 -2.89 21.83 8.57
C LEU A 429 -4.06 20.91 8.18
N ALA A 430 -5.02 20.68 9.08
CA ALA A 430 -6.21 19.89 8.79
C ALA A 430 -7.02 20.48 7.62
N LEU A 431 -7.25 21.81 7.63
CA LEU A 431 -7.91 22.52 6.53
C LEU A 431 -7.13 22.40 5.21
N ALA A 432 -5.82 22.62 5.26
CA ALA A 432 -4.97 22.53 4.07
C ALA A 432 -4.99 21.11 3.47
N ILE A 433 -4.99 20.06 4.30
CA ILE A 433 -5.10 18.67 3.86
C ILE A 433 -6.47 18.43 3.20
N ILE A 434 -7.58 18.76 3.87
CA ILE A 434 -8.93 18.51 3.34
C ILE A 434 -9.15 19.18 1.98
N VAL A 435 -8.67 20.42 1.83
CA VAL A 435 -8.84 21.21 0.62
C VAL A 435 -7.96 20.69 -0.51
N SER A 436 -6.72 20.28 -0.24
CA SER A 436 -5.77 19.83 -1.27
C SER A 436 -5.98 18.39 -1.76
N CYS A 437 -6.86 17.61 -1.12
CA CYS A 437 -7.12 16.22 -1.51
C CYS A 437 -7.93 16.12 -2.82
N GLU A 438 -7.26 15.79 -3.93
CA GLU A 438 -7.89 15.61 -5.25
C GLU A 438 -8.36 14.18 -5.52
N LYS A 439 -7.62 13.17 -5.03
CA LYS A 439 -7.95 11.74 -5.23
C LYS A 439 -8.58 11.21 -3.95
N ILE A 440 -9.83 10.76 -4.02
CA ILE A 440 -10.54 10.28 -2.85
C ILE A 440 -11.00 8.83 -3.03
N ASN A 441 -10.53 7.95 -2.14
CA ASN A 441 -10.99 6.56 -1.95
C ASN A 441 -11.81 6.46 -0.66
N ASP A 442 -12.52 5.35 -0.42
CA ASP A 442 -13.38 5.17 0.77
C ASP A 442 -12.62 5.45 2.07
N GLU A 443 -11.43 4.84 2.20
CA GLU A 443 -10.52 5.07 3.32
C GLU A 443 -10.08 6.54 3.45
N SER A 444 -10.00 7.27 2.32
CA SER A 444 -9.62 8.68 2.34
C SER A 444 -10.71 9.55 2.97
N TYR A 445 -11.99 9.30 2.73
CA TYR A 445 -13.04 10.09 3.40
C TYR A 445 -13.15 9.78 4.89
N ASP A 446 -12.94 8.53 5.32
CA ASP A 446 -12.95 8.19 6.75
C ASP A 446 -11.82 8.94 7.49
N LEU A 447 -10.64 9.01 6.86
CA LEU A 447 -9.52 9.79 7.37
C LEU A 447 -9.82 11.29 7.36
N LEU A 448 -10.42 11.84 6.31
CA LEU A 448 -10.82 13.26 6.28
C LEU A 448 -11.90 13.59 7.32
N HIS A 449 -12.82 12.66 7.57
CA HIS A 449 -13.84 12.81 8.61
C HIS A 449 -13.19 12.85 10.01
N SER A 450 -12.17 12.03 10.28
CA SER A 450 -11.41 12.11 11.54
C SER A 450 -10.75 13.48 11.74
N LEU A 451 -10.28 14.13 10.67
CA LEU A 451 -9.73 15.49 10.74
C LEU A 451 -10.80 16.55 11.02
N SER A 452 -12.00 16.41 10.46
CA SER A 452 -13.09 17.38 10.69
C SER A 452 -13.61 17.39 12.13
N ILE A 453 -13.46 16.29 12.87
CA ILE A 453 -13.85 16.19 14.29
C ILE A 453 -13.00 17.12 15.18
N ILE A 454 -11.77 17.46 14.77
CA ILE A 454 -10.85 18.32 15.54
C ILE A 454 -11.47 19.71 15.81
N GLY A 455 -12.34 20.20 14.93
CA GLY A 455 -13.00 21.50 15.05
C GLY A 455 -14.41 21.49 15.66
N ALA A 456 -14.86 20.38 16.27
CA ALA A 456 -16.25 20.16 16.68
C ALA A 456 -16.68 20.90 17.97
N ALA A 457 -16.46 22.22 18.06
CA ALA A 457 -17.18 23.05 19.01
C ALA A 457 -18.60 23.32 18.47
N LYS A 458 -19.65 22.86 19.17
CA LYS A 458 -21.04 23.13 18.77
C LYS A 458 -21.27 24.64 18.67
N THR A 459 -21.38 25.16 17.45
CA THR A 459 -21.74 26.56 17.22
C THR A 459 -23.01 26.62 16.38
N ASP A 460 -23.90 27.54 16.75
CA ASP A 460 -25.25 27.66 16.20
C ASP A 460 -25.30 28.33 14.81
N LYS A 461 -24.15 28.64 14.19
CA LYS A 461 -24.08 29.34 12.89
C LYS A 461 -23.32 28.50 11.88
N GLN A 462 -24.06 27.73 11.07
CA GLN A 462 -23.54 26.78 10.09
C GLN A 462 -23.67 27.32 8.65
N PHE A 463 -23.15 28.53 8.41
CA PHE A 463 -23.10 29.10 7.05
C PHE A 463 -21.73 28.90 6.42
N ALA A 464 -21.68 28.86 5.09
CA ALA A 464 -20.44 28.94 4.32
C ALA A 464 -19.67 30.19 4.76
N THR A 465 -18.53 29.99 5.43
CA THR A 465 -17.65 31.08 5.83
C THR A 465 -17.06 31.74 4.58
N PRO A 466 -16.75 33.05 4.62
CA PRO A 466 -16.04 33.71 3.52
C PRO A 466 -14.71 33.01 3.20
N LEU A 467 -14.08 32.43 4.22
CA LEU A 467 -12.88 31.59 4.09
C LEU A 467 -13.13 30.32 3.27
N ALA A 468 -14.26 29.61 3.49
CA ALA A 468 -14.63 28.46 2.68
C ALA A 468 -14.80 28.83 1.20
N GLN A 469 -15.39 29.99 0.89
CA GLN A 469 -15.55 30.44 -0.49
C GLN A 469 -14.21 30.74 -1.14
N ILE A 470 -13.29 31.44 -0.45
CA ILE A 470 -11.95 31.72 -0.96
C ILE A 470 -11.22 30.41 -1.27
N LEU A 471 -11.25 29.45 -0.34
CA LEU A 471 -10.62 28.14 -0.54
C LEU A 471 -11.23 27.34 -1.69
N ALA A 472 -12.54 27.47 -1.93
CA ALA A 472 -13.23 26.75 -2.98
C ALA A 472 -12.87 27.22 -4.41
N TYR A 473 -12.48 28.49 -4.58
CA TYR A 473 -12.06 29.06 -5.86
C TYR A 473 -10.54 29.01 -6.08
N THR A 474 -9.77 28.52 -5.09
CA THR A 474 -8.32 28.33 -5.26
C THR A 474 -8.00 27.06 -6.05
N ASP A 475 -7.78 27.23 -7.35
CA ASP A 475 -7.34 26.15 -8.24
C ASP A 475 -5.86 25.78 -8.01
N ARG A 476 -5.58 24.47 -7.92
CA ARG A 476 -4.24 23.83 -7.96
C ARG A 476 -3.19 24.41 -7.01
N ILE A 477 -3.56 24.70 -5.76
CA ILE A 477 -2.60 25.12 -4.73
C ILE A 477 -2.03 23.88 -4.03
N SER A 478 -0.70 23.82 -3.84
CA SER A 478 -0.05 22.80 -3.01
C SER A 478 -0.51 22.90 -1.55
N THR A 479 -0.49 21.80 -0.81
CA THR A 479 -0.82 21.74 0.63
C THR A 479 -0.14 22.88 1.41
N ARG A 480 1.14 23.12 1.12
CA ARG A 480 1.95 24.18 1.70
C ARG A 480 1.44 25.59 1.38
N ALA A 481 1.15 25.88 0.11
CA ALA A 481 0.66 27.19 -0.26
C ALA A 481 -0.77 27.45 0.28
N CYS A 482 -1.61 26.42 0.44
CA CYS A 482 -2.88 26.55 1.17
C CYS A 482 -2.66 26.88 2.65
N TYR A 483 -1.68 26.26 3.29
CA TYR A 483 -1.32 26.54 4.67
C TYR A 483 -0.83 27.98 4.87
N ASP A 484 0.02 28.46 3.97
CA ASP A 484 0.55 29.83 4.03
C ASP A 484 -0.57 30.87 3.85
N LEU A 485 -1.57 30.60 3.00
CA LEU A 485 -2.75 31.46 2.85
C LEU A 485 -3.59 31.53 4.12
N LEU A 486 -3.67 30.44 4.88
CA LEU A 486 -4.43 30.35 6.14
C LEU A 486 -3.73 31.04 7.32
N SER A 487 -2.46 31.44 7.18
CA SER A 487 -1.70 32.09 8.26
C SER A 487 -2.32 33.37 8.81
N SER A 488 -3.12 34.06 7.99
CA SER A 488 -3.81 35.31 8.32
C SER A 488 -5.21 35.14 8.91
N SER A 489 -5.71 33.90 8.99
CA SER A 489 -7.10 33.60 9.35
C SER A 489 -7.30 33.45 10.87
N SER A 490 -8.48 33.81 11.36
CA SER A 490 -8.81 33.66 12.78
C SER A 490 -9.10 32.20 13.14
N GLU A 491 -8.80 31.79 14.39
CA GLU A 491 -9.05 30.42 14.85
C GLU A 491 -10.55 30.05 14.76
N SER A 492 -11.44 30.99 15.10
CA SER A 492 -12.89 30.78 14.99
C SER A 492 -13.33 30.54 13.55
N ASP A 493 -12.82 31.30 12.58
CA ASP A 493 -13.20 31.14 11.17
C ASP A 493 -12.72 29.78 10.62
N MET A 494 -11.55 29.32 11.07
CA MET A 494 -11.02 28.01 10.70
C MET A 494 -11.86 26.87 11.29
N GLN A 495 -12.29 26.97 12.55
CA GLN A 495 -13.18 25.99 13.18
C GLN A 495 -14.55 25.94 12.47
N HIS A 496 -15.16 27.09 12.18
CA HIS A 496 -16.41 27.14 11.43
C HIS A 496 -16.28 26.56 10.01
N THR A 497 -15.15 26.81 9.34
CA THR A 497 -14.88 26.25 8.01
C THR A 497 -14.72 24.72 8.07
N LEU A 498 -14.06 24.18 9.09
CA LEU A 498 -13.96 22.73 9.30
C LEU A 498 -15.31 22.08 9.54
N GLN A 499 -16.22 22.75 10.25
CA GLN A 499 -17.58 22.25 10.47
C GLN A 499 -18.38 22.20 9.16
N TYR A 500 -18.28 23.25 8.34
CA TYR A 500 -18.88 23.24 7.00
C TYR A 500 -18.30 22.13 6.11
N LEU A 501 -16.99 21.90 6.20
CA LEU A 501 -16.31 20.82 5.49
C LEU A 501 -16.70 19.43 5.97
N ALA A 502 -16.97 19.24 7.27
CA ALA A 502 -17.45 17.98 7.82
C ALA A 502 -18.71 17.51 7.08
N ILE A 503 -19.64 18.43 6.83
CA ILE A 503 -20.90 18.17 6.13
C ILE A 503 -20.63 17.85 4.66
N CYS A 504 -19.68 18.56 4.03
CA CYS A 504 -19.24 18.24 2.67
C CYS A 504 -18.62 16.83 2.57
N ILE A 505 -17.87 16.41 3.60
CA ILE A 505 -17.25 15.09 3.70
C ILE A 505 -18.32 14.02 3.91
N GLU A 506 -19.32 14.23 4.78
CA GLU A 506 -20.45 13.32 4.98
C GLU A 506 -21.23 13.10 3.66
N VAL A 507 -21.54 14.18 2.95
CA VAL A 507 -22.20 14.12 1.64
C VAL A 507 -21.31 13.38 0.62
N GLY A 508 -20.01 13.65 0.63
CA GLY A 508 -19.04 12.94 -0.20
C GLY A 508 -18.96 11.44 0.09
N GLN A 509 -18.97 11.03 1.36
CA GLN A 509 -19.00 9.62 1.78
C GLN A 509 -20.28 8.92 1.29
N LEU A 510 -21.43 9.58 1.44
CA LEU A 510 -22.69 9.05 0.93
C LEU A 510 -22.64 8.84 -0.58
N ILE A 511 -22.05 9.77 -1.33
CA ILE A 511 -21.95 9.70 -2.80
C ILE A 511 -20.89 8.70 -3.26
N GLN A 512 -19.77 8.56 -2.56
CA GLN A 512 -18.70 7.65 -2.94
C GLN A 512 -19.07 6.17 -2.78
N ARG A 513 -19.91 5.83 -1.80
CA ARG A 513 -20.57 4.50 -1.72
C ARG A 513 -21.30 4.12 -3.01
N HIS A 514 -21.47 5.07 -3.93
CA HIS A 514 -22.10 4.92 -5.23
C HIS A 514 -21.11 5.02 -6.41
N SER A 515 -19.82 4.78 -6.18
CA SER A 515 -18.72 4.77 -7.16
C SER A 515 -18.44 6.11 -7.85
N LEU A 516 -18.96 7.21 -7.31
CA LEU A 516 -18.67 8.58 -7.73
C LEU A 516 -17.86 9.28 -6.64
N ALA A 517 -16.55 9.40 -6.84
CA ALA A 517 -15.70 10.17 -5.94
C ALA A 517 -15.50 11.57 -6.50
N PHE A 518 -15.92 12.60 -5.76
CA PHE A 518 -15.63 13.99 -6.09
C PHE A 518 -14.76 14.61 -4.99
N PRO A 519 -13.76 15.44 -5.33
CA PRO A 519 -12.95 16.11 -4.33
C PRO A 519 -13.83 16.98 -3.42
N VAL A 520 -13.47 17.13 -2.14
CA VAL A 520 -14.29 17.93 -1.18
C VAL A 520 -14.49 19.36 -1.68
N LYS A 521 -13.48 19.94 -2.36
CA LYS A 521 -13.56 21.22 -3.07
C LYS A 521 -14.76 21.36 -4.02
N PHE A 522 -15.18 20.26 -4.65
CA PHE A 522 -16.33 20.25 -5.56
C PHE A 522 -17.61 20.66 -4.84
N TYR A 523 -17.79 20.18 -3.61
CA TYR A 523 -18.96 20.48 -2.79
C TYR A 523 -18.90 21.88 -2.15
N MET A 524 -17.69 22.43 -1.95
CA MET A 524 -17.53 23.77 -1.40
C MET A 524 -17.96 24.90 -2.35
N ALA A 525 -17.70 24.74 -3.66
CA ALA A 525 -18.11 25.67 -4.70
C ALA A 525 -19.10 24.99 -5.67
N LEU A 526 -20.28 24.66 -5.15
CA LEU A 526 -21.37 24.13 -5.97
C LEU A 526 -22.03 25.25 -6.77
N ASP A 527 -21.51 25.46 -7.98
CA ASP A 527 -22.13 26.32 -8.99
C ASP A 527 -23.25 25.60 -9.74
N GLU A 528 -24.04 26.37 -10.48
CA GLU A 528 -25.11 25.88 -11.36
C GLU A 528 -24.63 24.76 -12.31
N GLN A 529 -23.46 24.97 -12.93
CA GLN A 529 -22.88 24.03 -13.90
C GLN A 529 -22.36 22.76 -13.22
N ARG A 530 -21.72 22.89 -12.06
CA ARG A 530 -21.18 21.75 -11.29
C ARG A 530 -22.32 20.89 -10.77
N THR A 531 -23.39 21.52 -10.27
CA THR A 531 -24.58 20.81 -9.81
C THR A 531 -25.28 20.06 -10.95
N LYS A 532 -25.38 20.65 -12.15
CA LYS A 532 -25.88 19.93 -13.34
C LYS A 532 -24.99 18.74 -13.69
N SER A 533 -23.67 18.92 -13.71
CA SER A 533 -22.72 17.83 -13.99
C SER A 533 -22.85 16.69 -12.97
N PHE A 534 -22.99 17.03 -11.69
CA PHE A 534 -23.22 16.09 -10.60
C PHE A 534 -24.51 15.28 -10.80
N CYS A 535 -25.63 15.96 -11.06
CA CYS A 535 -26.91 15.29 -11.31
C CYS A 535 -26.81 14.34 -12.51
N THR A 536 -26.16 14.76 -13.60
CA THR A 536 -25.99 13.88 -14.78
C THR A 536 -25.07 12.69 -14.51
N ALA A 537 -24.03 12.85 -13.68
CA ALA A 537 -23.14 11.76 -13.30
C ALA A 537 -23.86 10.73 -12.42
N LEU A 538 -24.61 11.21 -11.41
CA LEU A 538 -25.40 10.37 -10.50
C LEU A 538 -26.43 9.52 -11.26
N ILE A 539 -27.08 10.10 -12.28
CA ILE A 539 -28.08 9.37 -13.05
C ILE A 539 -27.45 8.39 -14.04
N LYS A 540 -26.24 8.68 -14.56
CA LYS A 540 -25.50 7.74 -15.41
C LYS A 540 -25.08 6.49 -14.65
N THR A 541 -24.67 6.61 -13.39
CA THR A 541 -24.28 5.46 -12.56
C THR A 541 -25.48 4.65 -12.08
N ALA A 542 -26.64 5.29 -11.91
CA ALA A 542 -27.87 4.64 -11.47
C ALA A 542 -28.56 3.75 -12.52
N ARG A 543 -28.09 3.71 -13.78
CA ARG A 543 -28.79 3.03 -14.90
C ARG A 543 -29.06 1.55 -14.57
N GLY A 544 -30.33 1.24 -14.26
CA GLY A 544 -30.85 -0.12 -14.08
C GLY A 544 -31.40 -0.46 -12.68
N ASN A 545 -31.35 0.45 -11.70
CA ASN A 545 -31.85 0.16 -10.34
C ASN A 545 -32.67 1.33 -9.76
N ASP A 546 -33.96 1.36 -10.09
CA ASP A 546 -34.85 2.47 -9.72
C ASP A 546 -35.12 2.56 -8.20
N ALA A 547 -35.21 1.39 -7.53
CA ALA A 547 -35.38 1.32 -6.06
C ALA A 547 -34.15 1.81 -5.29
N TRP A 548 -32.97 1.69 -5.90
CA TRP A 548 -31.72 2.20 -5.35
C TRP A 548 -31.68 3.73 -5.38
N LEU A 549 -32.20 4.37 -6.43
CA LEU A 549 -32.18 5.83 -6.57
C LEU A 549 -33.17 6.50 -5.59
N THR A 550 -34.33 5.88 -5.34
CA THR A 550 -35.35 6.42 -4.42
C THR A 550 -34.89 6.39 -2.97
N SER A 551 -34.36 5.25 -2.48
CA SER A 551 -33.87 5.13 -1.09
C SER A 551 -32.70 6.07 -0.77
N ARG A 552 -31.97 6.52 -1.78
CA ARG A 552 -30.76 7.35 -1.60
C ARG A 552 -31.03 8.83 -1.79
N ILE A 553 -32.09 9.19 -2.51
CA ILE A 553 -32.57 10.56 -2.49
C ILE A 553 -33.25 10.86 -1.16
N ASP A 554 -33.80 9.86 -0.45
CA ASP A 554 -34.18 10.01 0.95
C ASP A 554 -32.98 10.38 1.84
N ASP A 555 -31.80 9.79 1.61
CA ASP A 555 -30.57 10.12 2.34
C ASP A 555 -30.02 11.51 1.98
N LEU A 556 -30.18 11.97 0.73
CA LEU A 556 -29.76 13.30 0.27
C LEU A 556 -30.80 14.40 0.54
N ALA A 557 -32.05 14.02 0.81
CA ALA A 557 -33.15 14.93 1.10
C ALA A 557 -32.86 15.97 2.20
N PRO A 558 -32.20 15.65 3.34
CA PRO A 558 -31.88 16.65 4.35
C PRO A 558 -30.99 17.79 3.83
N TYR A 559 -30.07 17.51 2.90
CA TYR A 559 -29.11 18.49 2.37
C TYR A 559 -29.67 19.29 1.17
N VAL A 560 -30.80 18.86 0.61
CA VAL A 560 -31.54 19.53 -0.47
C VAL A 560 -32.77 20.30 0.07
N SER A 561 -33.30 19.89 1.23
CA SER A 561 -34.50 20.46 1.86
C SER A 561 -34.27 21.78 2.57
N ARG A 562 -35.30 22.64 2.58
CA ARG A 562 -35.25 23.97 3.20
C ARG A 562 -35.33 23.99 4.74
N ASN A 563 -35.69 22.87 5.39
CA ASN A 563 -36.31 22.90 6.74
C ASN A 563 -35.70 21.99 7.82
N GLN A 564 -34.44 21.56 7.72
CA GLN A 564 -33.71 21.10 8.91
C GLN A 564 -32.50 22.01 9.08
N HIS A 565 -32.75 23.14 9.74
CA HIS A 565 -31.79 24.09 10.29
C HIS A 565 -30.52 24.34 9.44
N ASP A 566 -30.53 25.44 8.68
CA ASP A 566 -29.34 26.19 8.20
C ASP A 566 -28.28 25.50 7.31
N LEU A 567 -28.41 24.21 6.99
CA LEU A 567 -27.44 23.48 6.16
C LEU A 567 -27.81 23.47 4.67
N ARG A 568 -27.51 24.57 3.96
CA ARG A 568 -27.63 24.61 2.49
C ARG A 568 -26.29 24.38 1.82
N LEU A 569 -26.07 23.16 1.36
CA LEU A 569 -24.96 22.84 0.45
C LEU A 569 -25.36 23.03 -1.02
N PHE A 570 -26.58 22.62 -1.39
CA PHE A 570 -27.04 22.63 -2.78
C PHE A 570 -27.89 23.87 -3.14
N PRO A 571 -27.77 24.40 -4.36
CA PRO A 571 -28.66 25.46 -4.86
C PRO A 571 -30.13 25.04 -4.85
N HIS A 572 -31.05 26.01 -4.73
CA HIS A 572 -32.51 25.77 -4.75
C HIS A 572 -32.99 25.07 -6.04
N GLU A 573 -32.26 25.21 -7.13
CA GLU A 573 -32.59 24.66 -8.44
C GLU A 573 -32.11 23.21 -8.64
N THR A 574 -31.36 22.65 -7.68
CA THR A 574 -30.88 21.25 -7.71
C THR A 574 -31.99 20.22 -7.96
N PRO A 575 -33.15 20.24 -7.29
CA PRO A 575 -34.24 19.33 -7.61
C PRO A 575 -34.76 19.50 -9.05
N VAL A 576 -34.77 20.72 -9.60
CA VAL A 576 -35.16 20.98 -11.00
C VAL A 576 -34.18 20.31 -11.95
N TRP A 577 -32.87 20.47 -11.69
CA TRP A 577 -31.85 19.86 -12.53
C TRP A 577 -31.81 18.34 -12.42
N LEU A 578 -32.06 17.81 -11.23
CA LEU A 578 -32.19 16.37 -11.03
C LEU A 578 -33.38 15.82 -11.84
N MET A 579 -34.56 16.46 -11.73
CA MET A 579 -35.77 16.07 -12.47
C MET A 579 -35.59 16.18 -13.99
N THR A 580 -35.07 17.31 -14.48
CA THR A 580 -34.77 17.47 -15.91
C THR A 580 -33.74 16.45 -16.40
N SER A 581 -32.74 16.13 -15.60
CA SER A 581 -31.71 15.13 -15.95
C SER A 581 -32.27 13.70 -15.95
N LEU A 582 -33.24 13.38 -15.08
CA LEU A 582 -33.91 12.08 -15.06
C LEU A 582 -34.77 11.87 -16.31
N LEU A 583 -35.53 12.91 -16.67
CA LEU A 583 -36.32 12.91 -17.90
C LEU A 583 -35.43 12.81 -19.14
N ALA A 584 -34.33 13.56 -19.20
CA ALA A 584 -33.36 13.47 -20.31
C ALA A 584 -32.73 12.07 -20.43
N ASN A 585 -32.52 11.37 -19.31
CA ASN A 585 -31.92 10.03 -19.27
C ASN A 585 -32.94 8.87 -19.31
N ARG A 586 -34.25 9.16 -19.45
CA ARG A 586 -35.34 8.18 -19.61
C ARG A 586 -35.61 7.30 -18.38
N ALA A 587 -35.33 7.81 -17.18
CA ALA A 587 -35.64 7.13 -15.91
C ALA A 587 -37.01 7.58 -15.36
N PHE A 588 -38.09 7.20 -16.06
CA PHE A 588 -39.43 7.73 -15.79
C PHE A 588 -40.03 7.25 -14.45
N GLY A 589 -39.80 5.98 -14.07
CA GLY A 589 -40.27 5.46 -12.78
C GLY A 589 -39.63 6.17 -11.58
N CYS A 590 -38.33 6.49 -11.68
CA CYS A 590 -37.65 7.31 -10.67
C CYS A 590 -38.20 8.73 -10.60
N TYR A 591 -38.52 9.33 -11.76
CA TYR A 591 -39.13 10.65 -11.81
C TYR A 591 -40.49 10.66 -11.07
N ALA A 592 -41.35 9.65 -11.28
CA ALA A 592 -42.63 9.54 -10.59
C ALA A 592 -42.47 9.42 -9.06
N ALA A 593 -41.57 8.54 -8.62
CA ALA A 593 -41.28 8.35 -7.20
C ALA A 593 -40.79 9.64 -6.54
N LEU A 594 -39.88 10.36 -7.19
CA LEU A 594 -39.34 11.61 -6.68
C LEU A 594 -40.34 12.76 -6.76
N ALA A 595 -41.13 12.84 -7.82
CA ALA A 595 -42.17 13.84 -7.94
C ALA A 595 -43.17 13.66 -6.80
N SER A 596 -43.51 12.41 -6.44
CA SER A 596 -44.34 12.13 -5.28
C SER A 596 -43.69 12.58 -3.96
N TYR A 597 -42.37 12.36 -3.79
CA TYR A 597 -41.63 12.71 -2.58
C TYR A 597 -41.48 14.24 -2.39
N PHE A 598 -40.99 14.94 -3.41
CA PHE A 598 -40.80 16.38 -3.37
C PHE A 598 -42.13 17.15 -3.33
N CYS A 599 -43.21 16.61 -3.90
CA CYS A 599 -44.53 17.25 -3.84
C CYS A 599 -45.35 16.92 -2.58
N THR A 600 -45.06 15.83 -1.85
CA THR A 600 -45.76 15.49 -0.59
C THR A 600 -45.10 16.10 0.63
N SER A 601 -43.78 16.29 0.61
CA SER A 601 -43.07 16.97 1.67
C SER A 601 -43.33 18.48 1.57
N SER A 602 -44.12 19.04 2.50
CA SER A 602 -44.43 20.47 2.64
C SER A 602 -43.22 21.41 2.81
N LYS A 603 -42.00 20.84 2.77
CA LYS A 603 -40.70 21.49 2.92
C LYS A 603 -40.12 22.00 1.59
N PHE A 604 -40.73 21.66 0.45
CA PHE A 604 -40.33 22.10 -0.88
C PHE A 604 -41.44 22.94 -1.53
N HIS A 605 -41.10 24.08 -2.15
CA HIS A 605 -42.05 24.89 -2.92
C HIS A 605 -42.44 24.26 -4.27
N TYR A 606 -42.17 22.96 -4.46
CA TYR A 606 -42.41 22.27 -5.71
C TYR A 606 -43.88 21.82 -5.78
N THR A 607 -44.70 22.60 -6.47
CA THR A 607 -46.10 22.23 -6.71
C THR A 607 -46.17 21.09 -7.73
N LYS A 608 -47.23 20.27 -7.63
CA LYS A 608 -47.54 19.23 -8.63
C LYS A 608 -47.65 19.82 -10.05
N GLU A 609 -48.07 21.07 -10.15
CA GLU A 609 -48.20 21.82 -11.41
C GLU A 609 -46.84 22.10 -12.06
N PHE A 610 -45.81 22.46 -11.28
CA PHE A 610 -44.49 22.74 -11.83
C PHE A 610 -43.77 21.48 -12.29
N ALA A 611 -43.90 20.38 -11.56
CA ALA A 611 -43.43 19.07 -12.03
C ALA A 611 -44.14 18.66 -13.33
N ALA A 612 -45.46 18.83 -13.41
CA ALA A 612 -46.24 18.56 -14.62
C ALA A 612 -45.79 19.39 -15.83
N GLN A 613 -45.53 20.69 -15.65
CA GLN A 613 -45.01 21.57 -16.71
C GLN A 613 -43.64 21.09 -17.22
N LEU A 614 -42.76 20.67 -16.33
CA LEU A 614 -41.43 20.19 -16.69
C LEU A 614 -41.47 18.87 -17.49
N ALA A 615 -42.39 17.96 -17.14
CA ALA A 615 -42.67 16.76 -17.92
C ALA A 615 -43.27 17.08 -19.30
N LEU A 616 -44.20 18.04 -19.37
CA LEU A 616 -44.79 18.51 -20.63
C LEU A 616 -43.75 19.12 -21.56
N ASP A 617 -42.85 19.95 -21.04
CA ASP A 617 -41.76 20.55 -21.82
C ASP A 617 -40.80 19.49 -22.37
N ALA A 618 -40.52 18.44 -21.61
CA ALA A 618 -39.72 17.30 -22.08
C ALA A 618 -40.46 16.49 -23.16
N ALA A 619 -41.74 16.19 -22.94
CA ALA A 619 -42.59 15.49 -23.90
C ALA A 619 -42.69 16.25 -25.23
N HIS A 620 -42.91 17.57 -25.19
CA HIS A 620 -42.93 18.43 -26.37
C HIS A 620 -41.61 18.38 -27.15
N LYS A 621 -40.46 18.40 -26.46
CA LYS A 621 -39.15 18.27 -27.12
C LYS A 621 -39.00 16.94 -27.86
N TRP A 622 -39.52 15.83 -27.33
CA TRP A 622 -39.50 14.55 -28.03
C TRP A 622 -40.52 14.46 -29.17
N ILE A 623 -41.69 15.06 -29.00
CA ILE A 623 -42.70 15.16 -30.07
C ILE A 623 -42.13 15.91 -31.28
N HIS A 624 -41.43 17.03 -31.05
CA HIS A 624 -40.73 17.77 -32.11
C HIS A 624 -39.61 16.97 -32.80
N GLN A 625 -39.04 15.98 -32.12
CA GLN A 625 -37.99 15.10 -32.67
C GLN A 625 -38.56 13.89 -33.42
N ALA A 626 -39.86 13.62 -33.32
CA ALA A 626 -40.51 12.48 -33.96
C ALA A 626 -40.69 12.72 -35.47
N LYS A 627 -40.12 11.82 -36.28
CA LYS A 627 -40.21 11.89 -37.76
C LYS A 627 -41.48 11.24 -38.33
N SER A 628 -42.15 10.42 -37.54
CA SER A 628 -43.38 9.70 -37.85
C SER A 628 -44.27 9.67 -36.60
N CYS A 629 -45.56 9.43 -36.81
CA CYS A 629 -46.54 9.20 -35.74
C CYS A 629 -46.50 7.77 -35.17
N ASP A 630 -45.62 6.90 -35.69
CA ASP A 630 -45.57 5.49 -35.32
C ASP A 630 -45.29 5.30 -33.82
N PRO A 631 -46.10 4.50 -33.11
CA PRO A 631 -45.88 4.20 -31.70
C PRO A 631 -44.64 3.32 -31.46
N ILE A 632 -43.99 2.85 -32.52
CA ILE A 632 -42.73 2.09 -32.46
C ILE A 632 -41.53 3.04 -32.46
N GLN A 633 -41.71 4.28 -32.92
CA GLN A 633 -40.62 5.25 -32.99
C GLN A 633 -40.23 5.73 -31.59
N ALA A 634 -38.95 5.54 -31.25
CA ALA A 634 -38.37 5.83 -29.94
C ALA A 634 -38.78 7.20 -29.32
N PRO A 635 -38.63 8.37 -29.98
CA PRO A 635 -39.06 9.65 -29.41
C PRO A 635 -40.56 9.72 -29.08
N PHE A 636 -41.41 9.10 -29.88
CA PHE A 636 -42.85 9.06 -29.60
C PHE A 636 -43.16 8.17 -28.39
N GLN A 637 -42.50 7.02 -28.29
CA GLN A 637 -42.57 6.14 -27.11
C GLN A 637 -42.15 6.87 -25.83
N TYR A 638 -41.02 7.59 -25.87
CA TYR A 638 -40.52 8.34 -24.72
C TYR A 638 -41.48 9.45 -24.28
N ALA A 639 -42.14 10.14 -25.22
CA ALA A 639 -43.17 11.10 -24.89
C ALA A 639 -44.37 10.44 -24.20
N THR A 640 -44.83 9.28 -24.69
CA THR A 640 -45.94 8.55 -24.06
C THR A 640 -45.59 8.01 -22.67
N GLU A 641 -44.40 7.44 -22.50
CA GLU A 641 -43.92 6.89 -21.22
C GLU A 641 -43.72 8.00 -20.19
N CYS A 642 -43.14 9.13 -20.60
CA CYS A 642 -42.95 10.29 -19.73
C CYS A 642 -44.25 10.87 -19.20
N LEU A 643 -45.27 10.97 -20.06
CA LEU A 643 -46.56 11.52 -19.65
C LEU A 643 -47.34 10.53 -18.81
N ALA A 644 -47.18 9.22 -19.03
CA ALA A 644 -47.81 8.18 -18.20
C ALA A 644 -47.33 8.21 -16.74
N GLU A 645 -46.03 8.47 -16.54
CA GLU A 645 -45.39 8.54 -15.22
C GLU A 645 -45.45 9.94 -14.57
N ALA A 646 -45.98 10.94 -15.28
CA ALA A 646 -46.12 12.30 -14.76
C ALA A 646 -47.34 12.45 -13.83
N PRO A 647 -47.33 13.39 -12.86
CA PRO A 647 -48.46 13.60 -11.96
C PRO A 647 -49.73 13.97 -12.74
N HIS A 648 -50.84 13.26 -12.47
CA HIS A 648 -52.12 13.48 -13.16
C HIS A 648 -52.62 14.93 -12.97
N THR A 649 -52.55 15.70 -14.04
CA THR A 649 -53.12 17.06 -14.16
C THR A 649 -53.97 17.13 -15.42
N ALA A 650 -54.98 18.00 -15.44
CA ALA A 650 -55.88 18.13 -16.58
C ALA A 650 -55.17 18.47 -17.91
N VAL A 651 -53.99 19.12 -17.84
CA VAL A 651 -53.16 19.43 -19.02
C VAL A 651 -52.45 18.19 -19.54
N ILE A 652 -51.92 17.34 -18.65
CA ILE A 652 -51.28 16.07 -19.03
C ILE A 652 -52.31 15.09 -19.60
N GLU A 653 -53.51 15.02 -19.03
CA GLU A 653 -54.58 14.14 -19.54
C GLU A 653 -54.97 14.50 -20.98
N LYS A 654 -55.08 15.79 -21.29
CA LYS A 654 -55.31 16.26 -22.66
C LYS A 654 -54.18 15.86 -23.60
N GLU A 655 -52.94 15.98 -23.15
CA GLU A 655 -51.77 15.65 -23.96
C GLU A 655 -51.63 14.13 -24.20
N GLN A 656 -51.92 13.31 -23.18
CA GLN A 656 -52.02 11.86 -23.33
C GLN A 656 -53.13 11.45 -24.31
N GLN A 657 -54.29 12.12 -24.24
CA GLN A 657 -55.38 11.90 -25.20
C GLN A 657 -54.93 12.26 -26.61
N PHE A 658 -54.25 13.39 -26.81
CA PHE A 658 -53.67 13.77 -28.09
C PHE A 658 -52.72 12.70 -28.63
N LEU A 659 -51.73 12.24 -27.84
CA LEU A 659 -50.81 11.17 -28.26
C LEU A 659 -51.54 9.86 -28.59
N ALA A 660 -52.59 9.51 -27.83
CA ALA A 660 -53.42 8.36 -28.15
C ALA A 660 -54.10 8.51 -29.52
N THR A 661 -54.62 9.70 -29.86
CA THR A 661 -55.22 9.95 -31.19
C THR A 661 -54.20 9.85 -32.32
N VAL A 662 -52.99 10.39 -32.11
CA VAL A 662 -51.88 10.35 -33.07
C VAL A 662 -51.40 8.92 -33.29
N SER A 663 -51.30 8.11 -32.24
CA SER A 663 -50.94 6.69 -32.34
C SER A 663 -51.97 5.87 -33.13
N GLN A 664 -53.26 6.25 -33.08
CA GLN A 664 -54.30 5.61 -33.89
C GLN A 664 -54.24 6.06 -35.35
N LEU A 665 -53.92 7.33 -35.62
CA LEU A 665 -53.68 7.85 -36.96
C LEU A 665 -52.50 7.16 -37.64
N ALA A 666 -51.44 6.87 -36.89
CA ALA A 666 -50.24 6.20 -37.40
C ALA A 666 -50.54 4.83 -38.03
N ARG A 667 -51.57 4.12 -37.56
CA ARG A 667 -51.99 2.82 -38.12
C ARG A 667 -52.37 2.89 -39.60
N TYR A 668 -52.69 4.08 -40.10
CA TYR A 668 -53.07 4.33 -41.49
C TYR A 668 -51.92 4.86 -42.35
N ASN A 669 -50.68 4.97 -41.85
CA ASN A 669 -49.49 5.37 -42.62
C ASN A 669 -49.74 6.57 -43.57
N LEU A 670 -50.31 7.64 -43.02
CA LEU A 670 -50.73 8.79 -43.83
C LEU A 670 -49.51 9.60 -44.31
N PRO A 671 -49.46 9.98 -45.60
CA PRO A 671 -48.49 10.96 -46.06
C PRO A 671 -48.78 12.35 -45.45
N SER A 672 -47.75 13.17 -45.38
CA SER A 672 -47.82 14.56 -44.94
C SER A 672 -48.71 15.36 -45.89
N LEU A 673 -49.47 16.31 -45.33
CA LEU A 673 -50.34 17.22 -46.09
C LEU A 673 -49.55 18.18 -47.00
N HIS A 674 -48.28 18.44 -46.67
CA HIS A 674 -47.43 19.38 -47.38
C HIS A 674 -46.44 18.68 -48.32
N ASN A 675 -45.97 17.49 -47.95
CA ASN A 675 -44.98 16.73 -48.70
C ASN A 675 -45.44 15.28 -48.90
N ALA A 676 -45.78 14.90 -50.13
CA ALA A 676 -46.24 13.55 -50.45
C ALA A 676 -45.20 12.44 -50.18
N HIS A 677 -43.91 12.79 -50.05
CA HIS A 677 -42.82 11.84 -49.80
C HIS A 677 -42.49 11.61 -48.32
N GLN A 678 -43.14 12.32 -47.40
CA GLN A 678 -42.90 12.22 -45.94
C GLN A 678 -44.17 11.72 -45.24
N LEU A 679 -44.02 10.98 -44.14
CA LEU A 679 -45.15 10.58 -43.29
C LEU A 679 -45.62 11.75 -42.43
N LEU A 680 -46.91 11.75 -42.09
CA LEU A 680 -47.51 12.73 -41.20
C LEU A 680 -46.75 12.78 -39.88
N THR A 681 -46.34 13.97 -39.46
CA THR A 681 -45.67 14.20 -38.17
C THR A 681 -46.68 14.70 -37.12
N PRO A 682 -46.44 14.45 -35.82
CA PRO A 682 -47.34 14.91 -34.76
C PRO A 682 -47.45 16.45 -34.73
N ASP A 683 -46.38 17.15 -35.12
CA ASP A 683 -46.35 18.61 -35.22
C ASP A 683 -47.25 19.13 -36.34
N GLU A 684 -47.27 18.48 -37.50
CA GLU A 684 -48.21 18.83 -38.58
C GLU A 684 -49.67 18.66 -38.12
N VAL A 685 -49.97 17.64 -37.30
CA VAL A 685 -51.31 17.45 -36.72
C VAL A 685 -51.68 18.59 -35.78
N ARG A 686 -50.72 19.09 -34.98
CA ARG A 686 -50.93 20.25 -34.08
C ARG A 686 -51.07 21.56 -34.85
N GLN A 687 -50.32 21.75 -35.93
CA GLN A 687 -50.31 22.97 -36.73
C GLN A 687 -51.55 23.10 -37.64
N THR A 688 -52.25 21.99 -37.90
CA THR A 688 -53.43 22.00 -38.77
C THR A 688 -54.66 22.60 -38.06
N ASN A 689 -55.07 23.79 -38.48
CA ASN A 689 -56.25 24.49 -37.93
C ASN A 689 -57.57 23.70 -38.11
N ASP A 690 -57.76 23.07 -39.28
CA ASP A 690 -58.95 22.28 -39.60
C ASP A 690 -58.65 20.78 -39.56
N LYS A 691 -58.84 20.16 -38.40
CA LYS A 691 -58.55 18.73 -38.22
C LYS A 691 -59.42 17.79 -39.07
N LEU A 692 -60.59 18.25 -39.51
CA LEU A 692 -61.42 17.51 -40.47
C LEU A 692 -60.73 17.36 -41.84
N LYS A 693 -59.76 18.23 -42.20
CA LYS A 693 -58.96 18.05 -43.42
C LYS A 693 -58.03 16.83 -43.32
N ILE A 694 -57.46 16.58 -42.14
CA ILE A 694 -56.67 15.35 -41.89
C ILE A 694 -57.56 14.13 -42.04
N PHE A 695 -58.80 14.20 -41.52
CA PHE A 695 -59.77 13.12 -41.67
C PHE A 695 -60.20 12.89 -43.13
N ALA A 696 -60.40 13.97 -43.90
CA ALA A 696 -60.67 13.88 -45.34
C ALA A 696 -59.52 13.21 -46.08
N HIS A 697 -58.29 13.60 -45.74
CA HIS A 697 -57.07 13.03 -46.32
C HIS A 697 -56.94 11.54 -45.99
N LEU A 698 -57.30 11.13 -44.77
CA LEU A 698 -57.33 9.73 -44.36
C LEU A 698 -58.29 8.92 -45.21
N LEU A 699 -59.52 9.40 -45.40
CA LEU A 699 -60.52 8.70 -46.21
C LEU A 699 -60.15 8.66 -47.69
N ALA A 700 -59.45 9.67 -48.20
CA ALA A 700 -58.96 9.69 -49.58
C ALA A 700 -57.85 8.64 -49.82
N PHE A 701 -56.96 8.43 -48.84
CA PHE A 701 -55.87 7.46 -48.96
C PHE A 701 -56.30 6.03 -48.62
N HIS A 702 -57.21 5.86 -47.65
CA HIS A 702 -57.80 4.57 -47.26
C HIS A 702 -59.31 4.57 -47.48
N PRO A 703 -59.77 4.29 -48.71
CA PRO A 703 -61.17 4.44 -49.05
C PRO A 703 -62.04 3.41 -48.30
N THR A 704 -61.52 2.24 -47.92
CA THR A 704 -62.27 1.21 -47.17
C THR A 704 -62.44 1.51 -45.67
N ALA A 705 -61.85 2.60 -45.17
CA ALA A 705 -61.76 2.85 -43.74
C ALA A 705 -63.12 3.18 -43.09
N TYR A 706 -64.13 3.59 -43.88
CA TYR A 706 -65.48 3.88 -43.37
C TYR A 706 -66.18 2.67 -42.73
N ARG A 707 -65.77 1.44 -43.05
CA ARG A 707 -66.33 0.22 -42.45
C ARG A 707 -65.86 0.01 -41.01
N ALA A 708 -64.73 0.59 -40.62
CA ALA A 708 -64.17 0.41 -39.29
C ALA A 708 -64.92 1.27 -38.26
N PRO A 709 -65.52 0.70 -37.20
CA PRO A 709 -66.25 1.49 -36.20
C PRO A 709 -65.33 2.46 -35.43
N GLN A 710 -64.03 2.14 -35.37
CA GLN A 710 -63.00 2.92 -34.70
C GLN A 710 -62.70 4.25 -35.40
N ILE A 711 -63.07 4.41 -36.67
CA ILE A 711 -62.77 5.63 -37.44
C ILE A 711 -63.59 6.83 -36.95
N ARG A 712 -64.82 6.57 -36.48
CA ARG A 712 -65.70 7.62 -35.93
C ARG A 712 -65.21 8.09 -34.56
N THR A 713 -64.73 7.17 -33.74
CA THR A 713 -64.11 7.52 -32.45
C THR A 713 -62.81 8.27 -32.65
N LEU A 714 -62.02 7.89 -33.66
CA LEU A 714 -60.79 8.59 -34.06
C LEU A 714 -61.12 10.02 -34.51
N ALA A 715 -62.08 10.20 -35.41
CA ALA A 715 -62.47 11.52 -35.91
C ALA A 715 -62.92 12.48 -34.80
N ARG A 716 -63.71 11.98 -33.84
CA ARG A 716 -64.11 12.75 -32.65
C ARG A 716 -62.93 13.11 -31.78
N SER A 717 -62.06 12.16 -31.50
CA SER A 717 -60.88 12.38 -30.67
C SER A 717 -59.91 13.41 -31.28
N LEU A 718 -59.81 13.46 -32.61
CA LEU A 718 -59.07 14.51 -33.31
C LEU A 718 -59.70 15.88 -33.05
N CYS A 719 -61.01 16.01 -33.16
CA CYS A 719 -61.69 17.29 -32.90
C CYS A 719 -61.63 17.71 -31.41
N GLU A 720 -61.68 16.76 -30.47
CA GLU A 720 -61.62 17.01 -29.02
C GLU A 720 -60.23 17.44 -28.55
N SER A 721 -59.16 16.90 -29.14
CA SER A 721 -57.77 17.22 -28.79
C SER A 721 -57.30 18.61 -29.27
N SER A 722 -58.20 19.49 -29.74
CA SER A 722 -57.83 20.84 -30.23
C SER A 722 -58.20 21.90 -29.22
N ASP A 723 -57.23 22.73 -28.85
CA ASP A 723 -57.48 24.01 -28.18
C ASP A 723 -57.90 25.13 -29.16
N SER A 724 -58.29 24.79 -30.40
CA SER A 724 -58.72 25.77 -31.39
C SER A 724 -59.93 26.57 -30.89
N PRO A 725 -59.94 27.91 -31.03
CA PRO A 725 -61.03 28.77 -30.57
C PRO A 725 -62.35 28.54 -31.34
N SER A 726 -62.31 27.83 -32.46
CA SER A 726 -63.48 27.41 -33.23
C SER A 726 -64.02 26.08 -32.71
N LYS A 727 -64.60 26.08 -31.50
CA LYS A 727 -65.36 24.92 -31.01
C LYS A 727 -66.70 24.85 -31.74
N MET A 728 -66.70 24.27 -32.95
CA MET A 728 -67.93 23.80 -33.57
C MET A 728 -68.66 22.89 -32.56
N PRO A 729 -69.98 23.01 -32.36
CA PRO A 729 -70.72 22.15 -31.44
C PRO A 729 -70.50 20.67 -31.77
N HIS A 730 -70.39 19.80 -30.77
CA HIS A 730 -70.18 18.35 -30.97
C HIS A 730 -71.18 17.73 -31.96
N GLY A 731 -72.43 18.20 -31.95
CA GLY A 731 -73.46 17.75 -32.89
C GLY A 731 -73.16 18.08 -34.37
N VAL A 732 -72.56 19.23 -34.63
CA VAL A 732 -72.15 19.67 -35.98
C VAL A 732 -70.97 18.83 -36.46
N GLN A 733 -69.98 18.59 -35.60
CA GLN A 733 -68.83 17.75 -35.92
C GLN A 733 -69.25 16.32 -36.30
N ASP A 734 -70.15 15.72 -35.52
CA ASP A 734 -70.68 14.39 -35.79
C ASP A 734 -71.43 14.31 -37.13
N ALA A 735 -72.17 15.35 -37.51
CA ALA A 735 -72.82 15.44 -38.81
C ALA A 735 -71.82 15.50 -39.97
N HIS A 736 -70.76 16.30 -39.83
CA HIS A 736 -69.67 16.39 -40.81
C HIS A 736 -68.91 15.06 -40.97
N ILE A 737 -68.55 14.41 -39.87
CA ILE A 737 -67.84 13.12 -39.90
C ILE A 737 -68.67 12.08 -40.62
N ASN A 738 -69.95 11.94 -40.24
CA ASN A 738 -70.83 10.95 -40.86
C ASN A 738 -71.11 11.26 -42.35
N ALA A 739 -71.16 12.55 -42.73
CA ALA A 739 -71.28 12.95 -44.14
C ALA A 739 -70.05 12.58 -44.97
N MET A 740 -68.85 12.84 -44.46
CA MET A 740 -67.60 12.44 -45.13
C MET A 740 -67.48 10.91 -45.26
N LEU A 741 -67.94 10.16 -44.26
CA LEU A 741 -68.02 8.70 -44.33
C LEU A 741 -69.08 8.23 -45.35
N THR A 742 -70.21 8.93 -45.46
CA THR A 742 -71.25 8.66 -46.46
C THR A 742 -70.71 8.86 -47.86
N GLU A 743 -70.00 9.96 -48.10
CA GLU A 743 -69.35 10.26 -49.39
C GLU A 743 -68.28 9.23 -49.76
N SER A 744 -67.50 8.77 -48.77
CA SER A 744 -66.48 7.73 -48.97
C SER A 744 -67.08 6.34 -49.23
N ALA A 745 -68.21 6.01 -48.59
CA ALA A 745 -68.94 4.78 -48.87
C ALA A 745 -69.60 4.82 -50.26
N ALA A 746 -70.13 5.99 -50.66
CA ALA A 746 -70.74 6.21 -51.96
C ALA A 746 -69.70 6.15 -53.10
N SER A 747 -68.48 6.68 -52.90
CA SER A 747 -67.41 6.62 -53.91
C SER A 747 -66.87 5.20 -54.17
N LEU A 748 -67.05 4.29 -53.22
CA LEU A 748 -66.73 2.85 -53.36
C LEU A 748 -67.95 1.98 -53.73
N ASN A 749 -69.07 2.60 -54.06
CA ASN A 749 -70.32 1.91 -54.43
C ASN A 749 -70.92 1.01 -53.34
N ASP A 750 -70.57 1.23 -52.07
CA ASP A 750 -71.21 0.56 -50.93
C ASP A 750 -72.43 1.37 -50.48
N PHE A 751 -73.47 1.33 -51.31
CA PHE A 751 -74.67 2.13 -51.11
C PHE A 751 -75.47 1.72 -49.87
N THR A 752 -75.31 0.47 -49.40
CA THR A 752 -75.92 0.01 -48.16
C THR A 752 -75.36 0.72 -46.94
N ALA A 753 -74.03 0.79 -46.84
CA ALA A 753 -73.38 1.52 -45.75
C ALA A 753 -73.60 3.03 -45.88
N ALA A 754 -73.55 3.56 -47.11
CA ALA A 754 -73.80 4.99 -47.36
C ALA A 754 -75.22 5.40 -46.95
N ARG A 755 -76.24 4.58 -47.23
CA ARG A 755 -77.62 4.83 -46.76
C ARG A 755 -77.71 4.85 -45.25
N ASP A 756 -77.19 3.84 -44.58
CA ASP A 756 -77.27 3.73 -43.12
C ASP A 756 -76.52 4.89 -42.43
N LEU A 757 -75.45 5.39 -43.03
CA LEU A 757 -74.72 6.58 -42.58
C LEU A 757 -75.49 7.89 -42.86
N CYS A 758 -76.10 8.07 -44.04
CA CYS A 758 -76.99 9.22 -44.32
C CYS A 758 -78.23 9.21 -43.42
N GLU A 759 -78.82 8.06 -43.09
CA GLU A 759 -79.92 8.01 -42.11
C GLU A 759 -79.47 8.47 -40.71
N ARG A 760 -78.26 8.10 -40.30
CA ARG A 760 -77.66 8.56 -39.04
C ARG A 760 -77.33 10.05 -39.05
N THR A 761 -76.85 10.62 -40.16
CA THR A 761 -76.63 12.07 -40.28
C THR A 761 -77.96 12.81 -40.16
N VAL A 762 -78.99 12.39 -40.91
CA VAL A 762 -80.31 13.00 -40.91
C VAL A 762 -80.97 12.91 -39.53
N GLY A 763 -80.87 11.75 -38.88
CA GLY A 763 -81.38 11.54 -37.52
C GLY A 763 -80.69 12.44 -36.49
N ALA A 764 -79.36 12.60 -36.59
CA ALA A 764 -78.61 13.50 -35.72
C ALA A 764 -78.98 14.97 -35.96
N VAL A 765 -79.09 15.40 -37.23
CA VAL A 765 -79.37 16.79 -37.59
C VAL A 765 -80.80 17.22 -37.25
N LYS A 766 -81.79 16.32 -37.41
CA LYS A 766 -83.19 16.59 -37.02
C LYS A 766 -83.38 16.80 -35.52
N ALA A 767 -82.45 16.34 -34.69
CA ALA A 767 -82.47 16.58 -33.26
C ALA A 767 -82.06 18.01 -32.88
N PHE A 768 -81.46 18.79 -33.81
CA PHE A 768 -81.00 20.15 -33.54
C PHE A 768 -81.98 21.21 -34.08
N PRO A 769 -82.23 22.29 -33.33
CA PRO A 769 -82.98 23.45 -33.83
C PRO A 769 -82.23 24.11 -35.00
N ARG A 770 -82.97 24.63 -35.98
CA ARG A 770 -82.42 25.36 -37.14
C ARG A 770 -82.01 26.78 -36.74
N ASP A 771 -80.91 26.86 -36.00
CA ASP A 771 -80.26 28.11 -35.59
C ASP A 771 -78.97 28.34 -36.38
N SER A 772 -78.45 29.58 -36.39
CA SER A 772 -77.21 29.95 -37.08
C SER A 772 -75.98 29.12 -36.66
N LEU A 773 -76.00 28.55 -35.46
CA LEU A 773 -74.94 27.66 -34.95
C LEU A 773 -74.98 26.25 -35.55
N HIS A 774 -76.14 25.76 -35.99
CA HIS A 774 -76.35 24.41 -36.52
C HIS A 774 -76.57 24.38 -38.04
N GLU A 775 -76.75 25.55 -38.67
CA GLU A 775 -76.79 25.73 -40.12
C GLU A 775 -75.72 24.91 -40.87
N PRO A 776 -74.43 24.92 -40.51
CA PRO A 776 -73.41 24.10 -41.20
C PRO A 776 -73.69 22.59 -41.18
N ALA A 777 -74.34 22.07 -40.12
CA ALA A 777 -74.69 20.66 -40.05
C ALA A 777 -75.81 20.28 -41.02
N TYR A 778 -76.82 21.14 -41.15
CA TYR A 778 -77.86 21.00 -42.18
C TYR A 778 -77.24 21.07 -43.56
N ASP A 779 -76.30 21.99 -43.75
CA ASP A 779 -75.64 22.28 -45.01
C ASP A 779 -74.81 21.11 -45.55
N VAL A 780 -74.17 20.37 -44.65
CA VAL A 780 -73.43 19.16 -45.01
C VAL A 780 -74.33 17.94 -45.15
N ALA A 781 -75.38 17.81 -44.33
CA ALA A 781 -76.29 16.68 -44.40
C ALA A 781 -77.11 16.65 -45.69
N TRP A 782 -77.65 17.79 -46.15
CA TRP A 782 -78.40 17.82 -47.41
C TRP A 782 -77.50 17.52 -48.61
N ARG A 783 -76.25 18.02 -48.61
CA ARG A 783 -75.26 17.75 -49.66
C ARG A 783 -74.91 16.27 -49.72
N ALA A 784 -74.62 15.64 -48.58
CA ALA A 784 -74.29 14.21 -48.54
C ALA A 784 -75.44 13.33 -49.07
N CYS A 785 -76.67 13.60 -48.65
CA CYS A 785 -77.83 12.82 -49.11
C CYS A 785 -78.19 13.15 -50.58
N PHE A 786 -77.93 14.37 -51.07
CA PHE A 786 -78.05 14.70 -52.49
C PHE A 786 -76.98 14.00 -53.36
N GLN A 787 -75.73 13.95 -52.92
CA GLN A 787 -74.66 13.24 -53.64
C GLN A 787 -74.91 11.72 -53.70
N LEU A 788 -75.44 11.13 -52.62
CA LEU A 788 -75.87 9.73 -52.61
C LEU A 788 -76.99 9.48 -53.63
N ALA A 789 -77.98 10.38 -53.70
CA ALA A 789 -79.11 10.25 -54.62
C ALA A 789 -78.68 10.41 -56.10
N LYS A 790 -77.70 11.27 -56.37
CA LYS A 790 -77.14 11.55 -57.69
C LYS A 790 -76.27 10.41 -58.26
N ALA A 791 -75.85 9.45 -57.45
CA ALA A 791 -74.97 8.37 -57.90
C ALA A 791 -75.65 7.50 -58.98
N PRO A 792 -75.09 7.40 -60.20
CA PRO A 792 -75.71 6.65 -61.29
C PRO A 792 -75.75 5.14 -61.00
N GLU A 793 -74.76 4.64 -60.27
CA GLU A 793 -74.54 3.22 -59.97
C GLU A 793 -75.47 2.66 -58.89
N LEU A 794 -76.23 3.53 -58.20
CA LEU A 794 -77.25 3.12 -57.23
C LEU A 794 -78.51 2.64 -57.96
N SER A 795 -78.69 1.32 -58.06
CA SER A 795 -79.85 0.70 -58.74
C SER A 795 -81.14 0.74 -57.93
N ASP A 796 -81.07 0.87 -56.60
CA ASP A 796 -82.26 0.88 -55.75
C ASP A 796 -82.98 2.24 -55.80
N SER A 797 -84.04 2.29 -56.60
CA SER A 797 -84.94 3.45 -56.74
C SER A 797 -85.55 3.90 -55.41
N ARG A 798 -85.78 2.99 -54.46
CA ARG A 798 -86.34 3.35 -53.14
C ARG A 798 -85.34 4.13 -52.31
N VAL A 799 -84.07 3.73 -52.33
CA VAL A 799 -83.00 4.44 -51.62
C VAL A 799 -82.73 5.80 -52.27
N LYS A 800 -82.77 5.89 -53.61
CA LYS A 800 -82.68 7.17 -54.34
C LYS A 800 -83.78 8.14 -53.96
N SER A 801 -85.04 7.69 -54.06
CA SER A 801 -86.21 8.52 -53.71
C SER A 801 -86.18 8.97 -52.25
N PHE A 802 -85.77 8.07 -51.34
CA PHE A 802 -85.59 8.41 -49.93
C PHE A 802 -84.50 9.48 -49.73
N ALA A 803 -83.31 9.30 -50.32
CA ALA A 803 -82.21 10.25 -50.21
C ALA A 803 -82.56 11.62 -50.81
N PHE A 804 -83.24 11.67 -51.97
CA PHE A 804 -83.77 12.91 -52.54
C PHE A 804 -84.80 13.59 -51.61
N SER A 805 -85.71 12.82 -51.01
CA SER A 805 -86.71 13.37 -50.09
C SER A 805 -86.08 14.00 -48.85
N GLN A 806 -85.06 13.34 -48.26
CA GLN A 806 -84.34 13.89 -47.11
C GLN A 806 -83.48 15.10 -47.52
N ALA A 807 -82.88 15.09 -48.70
CA ALA A 807 -82.13 16.23 -49.23
C ALA A 807 -83.04 17.46 -49.41
N MET A 808 -84.23 17.33 -50.01
CA MET A 808 -85.19 18.44 -50.14
C MET A 808 -85.69 18.94 -48.78
N HIS A 809 -85.85 18.05 -47.81
CA HIS A 809 -86.29 18.43 -46.48
C HIS A 809 -85.22 19.22 -45.71
N LEU A 810 -83.94 18.88 -45.88
CA LEU A 810 -82.82 19.51 -45.17
C LEU A 810 -82.20 20.70 -45.92
N ALA A 811 -82.35 20.79 -47.24
CA ALA A 811 -81.75 21.84 -48.05
C ALA A 811 -82.33 23.23 -47.77
N PRO A 812 -81.52 24.30 -47.93
CA PRO A 812 -82.02 25.66 -47.96
C PRO A 812 -82.94 25.86 -49.17
N SER A 813 -83.92 26.76 -49.05
CA SER A 813 -84.92 27.02 -50.08
C SER A 813 -84.33 27.39 -51.45
N SER A 814 -83.13 27.97 -51.47
CA SER A 814 -82.39 28.34 -52.68
C SER A 814 -81.93 27.13 -53.52
N GLN A 815 -81.68 25.97 -52.90
CA GLN A 815 -81.10 24.80 -53.56
C GLN A 815 -82.16 23.75 -53.99
N ILE A 816 -83.40 23.88 -53.51
CA ILE A 816 -84.49 22.91 -53.79
C ILE A 816 -84.78 22.81 -55.30
N ALA A 817 -84.77 23.93 -56.01
CA ALA A 817 -85.01 23.96 -57.46
C ALA A 817 -83.99 23.10 -58.23
N GLY A 818 -82.71 23.21 -57.88
CA GLY A 818 -81.63 22.40 -58.48
C GLY A 818 -81.76 20.91 -58.16
N ILE A 819 -82.17 20.56 -56.93
CA ILE A 819 -82.42 19.16 -56.55
C ILE A 819 -83.58 18.56 -57.36
N LEU A 820 -84.67 19.31 -57.53
CA LEU A 820 -85.85 18.90 -58.30
C LEU A 820 -85.57 18.74 -59.81
N GLU A 821 -84.62 19.50 -60.35
CA GLU A 821 -84.19 19.34 -61.75
C GLU A 821 -83.41 18.05 -61.95
N VAL A 822 -82.50 17.71 -61.03
CA VAL A 822 -81.75 16.44 -61.08
C VAL A 822 -82.68 15.25 -60.87
N TRP A 823 -83.60 15.33 -59.91
CA TRP A 823 -84.59 14.27 -59.67
C TRP A 823 -85.51 14.03 -60.88
N ARG A 824 -85.87 15.08 -61.64
CA ARG A 824 -86.66 14.96 -62.87
C ARG A 824 -85.92 14.30 -64.04
N ARG A 825 -84.59 14.30 -64.03
CA ARG A 825 -83.76 13.68 -65.07
C ARG A 825 -83.56 12.18 -64.85
N ASP A 826 -83.75 11.69 -63.62
CA ASP A 826 -83.70 10.27 -63.34
C ASP A 826 -84.96 9.57 -63.91
N PRO A 827 -84.80 8.47 -64.67
CA PRO A 827 -85.93 7.80 -65.29
C PRO A 827 -86.85 7.21 -64.20
N PRO A 828 -88.18 7.38 -64.30
CA PRO A 828 -89.12 6.71 -63.41
C PRO A 828 -89.10 5.21 -63.72
N GLU A 829 -88.53 4.38 -62.83
CA GLU A 829 -88.66 2.94 -62.98
C GLU A 829 -90.05 2.44 -62.59
N VAL A 830 -90.53 1.52 -63.43
CA VAL A 830 -91.81 0.83 -63.39
C VAL A 830 -92.01 0.14 -62.04
N TYR A 831 -93.14 0.42 -61.42
CA TYR A 831 -93.65 -0.27 -60.23
C TYR A 831 -93.80 -1.77 -60.54
N VAL A 832 -92.87 -2.61 -60.08
CA VAL A 832 -93.07 -4.06 -60.00
C VAL A 832 -93.50 -4.41 -58.58
N PRO A 833 -94.75 -4.87 -58.35
CA PRO A 833 -95.19 -5.30 -57.04
C PRO A 833 -94.52 -6.64 -56.68
N HIS A 834 -93.85 -6.67 -55.53
CA HIS A 834 -93.41 -7.91 -54.90
C HIS A 834 -94.07 -8.08 -53.52
N PRO A 835 -94.40 -9.33 -53.13
CA PRO A 835 -95.32 -9.65 -52.04
C PRO A 835 -94.73 -9.33 -50.66
N PRO A 836 -95.58 -9.18 -49.62
CA PRO A 836 -95.17 -8.73 -48.30
C PRO A 836 -94.28 -9.77 -47.62
N ARG A 837 -93.06 -9.37 -47.22
CA ARG A 837 -92.25 -10.15 -46.28
C ARG A 837 -92.71 -9.86 -44.86
N HIS A 838 -93.07 -10.94 -44.18
CA HIS A 838 -93.51 -11.02 -42.79
C HIS A 838 -92.72 -10.14 -41.83
N GLU A 839 -93.48 -9.37 -41.04
CA GLU A 839 -93.06 -8.77 -39.78
C GLU A 839 -92.64 -9.87 -38.79
N SER A 840 -91.53 -9.66 -38.09
CA SER A 840 -91.28 -10.27 -36.80
C SER A 840 -91.11 -9.15 -35.78
N ARG A 841 -92.24 -8.66 -35.28
CA ARG A 841 -92.31 -7.79 -34.11
C ARG A 841 -92.13 -8.63 -32.85
N THR A 842 -91.08 -8.30 -32.11
CA THR A 842 -91.05 -8.03 -30.67
C THR A 842 -92.02 -8.79 -29.75
N SER A 843 -91.48 -9.40 -28.70
CA SER A 843 -92.08 -9.37 -27.36
C SER A 843 -90.97 -9.61 -26.33
N LEU A 844 -90.64 -8.60 -25.52
CA LEU A 844 -91.20 -8.38 -24.18
C LEU A 844 -90.46 -9.21 -23.11
N ALA A 845 -89.42 -8.61 -22.53
CA ALA A 845 -89.07 -8.81 -21.13
C ALA A 845 -88.22 -7.62 -20.63
N ARG A 846 -88.88 -6.47 -20.46
CA ARG A 846 -88.48 -5.46 -19.47
C ARG A 846 -89.52 -5.58 -18.38
N PHE A 847 -89.18 -6.10 -17.21
CA PHE A 847 -89.69 -5.63 -15.91
C PHE A 847 -88.85 -6.22 -14.78
N LEU A 848 -88.04 -5.33 -14.19
CA LEU A 848 -87.60 -5.24 -12.79
C LEU A 848 -86.17 -5.70 -12.39
N PRO A 849 -85.56 -4.97 -11.42
CA PRO A 849 -84.13 -4.61 -11.38
C PRO A 849 -83.49 -4.99 -10.00
N PRO A 850 -82.52 -4.23 -9.44
CA PRO A 850 -81.12 -4.01 -9.82
C PRO A 850 -80.14 -4.63 -8.79
N GLY A 851 -78.86 -4.83 -9.16
CA GLY A 851 -77.87 -5.33 -8.19
C GLY A 851 -76.43 -5.36 -8.68
N ILE A 852 -75.80 -4.18 -8.68
CA ILE A 852 -74.39 -3.91 -8.34
C ILE A 852 -73.29 -4.61 -9.17
N LEU A 853 -72.82 -3.81 -10.13
CA LEU A 853 -71.43 -3.43 -10.43
C LEU A 853 -70.35 -4.51 -10.62
N ARG A 854 -69.86 -4.47 -11.87
CA ARG A 854 -68.46 -4.31 -12.30
C ARG A 854 -67.43 -5.31 -11.77
N GLY A 855 -66.72 -5.86 -12.74
CA GLY A 855 -65.29 -5.55 -12.78
C GLY A 855 -64.43 -6.69 -13.31
N SER A 856 -64.54 -6.92 -14.61
CA SER A 856 -63.39 -7.01 -15.53
C SER A 856 -62.06 -7.54 -15.00
N SER A 857 -61.65 -8.60 -15.69
CA SER A 857 -60.38 -8.69 -16.42
C SER A 857 -59.12 -9.10 -15.67
N LEU A 858 -58.22 -9.62 -16.50
CA LEU A 858 -56.78 -9.80 -16.30
C LEU A 858 -56.37 -11.04 -15.52
N GLY A 859 -55.79 -11.97 -16.28
CA GLY A 859 -54.35 -11.89 -16.38
C GLY A 859 -53.59 -13.06 -15.76
N SER A 860 -52.63 -13.53 -16.56
CA SER A 860 -51.26 -13.75 -16.11
C SER A 860 -50.99 -14.97 -15.24
N ARG A 861 -50.30 -15.94 -15.84
CA ARG A 861 -48.94 -16.43 -15.49
C ARG A 861 -48.77 -17.90 -15.89
N PRO A 862 -47.53 -18.29 -16.16
CA PRO A 862 -46.89 -19.10 -15.12
C PRO A 862 -45.57 -18.50 -14.67
N ASP A 863 -45.38 -18.52 -13.35
CA ASP A 863 -44.10 -18.34 -12.68
C ASP A 863 -43.40 -19.70 -12.54
N SER A 864 -42.09 -19.67 -12.79
CA SER A 864 -41.02 -20.17 -11.92
C SER A 864 -40.66 -21.67 -11.87
N ARG A 865 -39.36 -21.83 -11.51
CA ARG A 865 -38.61 -22.98 -10.95
C ARG A 865 -37.76 -23.76 -11.97
N ASP A 866 -36.46 -24.00 -11.79
CA ASP A 866 -35.57 -23.84 -10.62
C ASP A 866 -34.07 -23.82 -11.01
N ALA A 867 -33.30 -23.11 -10.18
CA ALA A 867 -31.98 -23.43 -9.62
C ALA A 867 -30.72 -23.67 -10.52
N SER A 868 -29.83 -22.66 -10.50
CA SER A 868 -28.42 -22.84 -10.13
C SER A 868 -28.31 -22.85 -8.58
N PRO A 869 -27.25 -23.34 -7.88
CA PRO A 869 -25.89 -22.78 -8.03
C PRO A 869 -24.67 -23.66 -7.64
N SER A 870 -23.48 -23.07 -7.84
CA SER A 870 -22.27 -23.09 -6.99
C SER A 870 -21.32 -24.31 -6.96
N LYS A 871 -20.10 -24.03 -7.45
CA LYS A 871 -18.78 -24.42 -6.86
C LYS A 871 -18.63 -23.77 -5.45
N PRO A 872 -17.80 -24.27 -4.48
CA PRO A 872 -16.33 -24.29 -4.63
C PRO A 872 -15.48 -25.28 -3.78
N ARG A 873 -14.18 -25.30 -4.16
CA ARG A 873 -12.92 -25.44 -3.39
C ARG A 873 -12.35 -26.79 -2.87
N GLU A 874 -11.16 -27.08 -3.41
CA GLU A 874 -9.87 -27.47 -2.77
C GLU A 874 -9.76 -28.74 -1.89
N THR A 875 -8.95 -29.72 -2.30
CA THR A 875 -7.52 -29.83 -1.94
C THR A 875 -6.86 -31.15 -2.39
N ARG A 876 -5.60 -31.02 -2.84
CA ARG A 876 -4.40 -31.85 -2.62
C ARG A 876 -4.18 -33.26 -3.22
N SER A 877 -3.04 -33.32 -3.92
CA SER A 877 -1.89 -34.23 -3.75
C SER A 877 -1.78 -35.44 -4.68
N LEU A 878 -0.68 -35.47 -5.45
CA LEU A 878 0.12 -36.63 -5.93
C LEU A 878 1.28 -36.01 -6.75
N LEU A 879 2.44 -35.78 -6.13
CA LEU A 879 3.63 -36.64 -6.06
C LEU A 879 4.59 -36.49 -7.27
N ASP A 880 5.85 -36.35 -6.87
CA ASP A 880 7.09 -36.85 -7.47
C ASP A 880 7.97 -35.99 -8.39
N ASP A 881 9.22 -35.97 -7.90
CA ASP A 881 10.51 -35.77 -8.55
C ASP A 881 10.94 -34.36 -8.96
N LEU A 882 11.88 -33.80 -8.18
CA LEU A 882 13.30 -33.82 -8.57
C LEU A 882 14.20 -33.32 -7.41
N GLN A 883 15.05 -34.23 -6.94
CA GLN A 883 16.26 -33.99 -6.16
C GLN A 883 17.35 -33.36 -7.04
N GLY A 884 18.30 -32.63 -6.44
CA GLY A 884 19.65 -32.50 -7.01
C GLY A 884 20.36 -31.16 -6.79
N ASP A 885 21.06 -31.06 -5.66
CA ASP A 885 22.41 -30.50 -5.47
C ASP A 885 22.73 -29.01 -5.68
N SER A 886 23.11 -28.40 -4.55
CA SER A 886 23.85 -27.16 -4.39
C SER A 886 25.38 -27.38 -4.54
N PRO A 887 26.12 -26.53 -5.25
CA PRO A 887 27.58 -26.55 -5.21
C PRO A 887 28.17 -25.62 -4.15
N ASN A 888 29.20 -26.16 -3.52
CA ASN A 888 29.99 -25.70 -2.40
C ASN A 888 30.80 -24.40 -2.60
N SER A 889 30.97 -23.73 -1.45
CA SER A 889 32.17 -23.10 -0.90
C SER A 889 33.34 -22.81 -1.85
N ARG A 890 33.64 -21.52 -2.00
CA ARG A 890 34.98 -21.02 -2.31
C ARG A 890 35.44 -20.19 -1.13
N HIS A 891 36.35 -20.72 -0.30
CA HIS A 891 37.37 -20.01 0.49
C HIS A 891 38.14 -21.05 1.33
N SER A 892 39.03 -21.80 0.69
CA SER A 892 40.06 -22.61 1.35
C SER A 892 41.29 -22.72 0.46
N ALA A 893 41.91 -21.58 0.18
CA ALA A 893 43.20 -21.52 -0.50
C ALA A 893 44.05 -20.46 0.20
N ILE A 894 44.63 -20.81 1.35
CA ILE A 894 45.90 -20.34 1.94
C ILE A 894 46.19 -21.31 3.10
N LEU A 895 46.60 -22.55 2.82
CA LEU A 895 47.22 -23.45 3.81
C LEU A 895 48.12 -24.44 3.05
N SER A 896 49.14 -23.92 2.38
CA SER A 896 50.16 -24.72 1.71
C SER A 896 51.59 -24.38 2.14
N SER A 897 51.80 -23.62 3.23
CA SER A 897 53.16 -23.34 3.75
C SER A 897 53.50 -23.98 5.10
N THR A 898 52.55 -24.62 5.79
CA THR A 898 52.78 -25.24 7.11
C THR A 898 53.41 -26.64 7.05
N ALA A 899 53.44 -27.28 5.88
CA ALA A 899 54.13 -28.56 5.69
C ALA A 899 55.66 -28.38 5.71
N SER A 900 56.19 -27.31 5.11
CA SER A 900 57.65 -27.09 5.03
C SER A 900 58.29 -26.65 6.35
N LEU A 901 57.54 -25.99 7.24
CA LEU A 901 58.01 -25.62 8.59
C LEU A 901 57.97 -26.80 9.58
N ARG A 902 57.08 -27.79 9.34
CA ARG A 902 57.01 -29.02 10.14
C ARG A 902 58.29 -29.86 10.00
N ASP A 903 58.85 -29.91 8.79
CA ASP A 903 60.07 -30.66 8.51
C ASP A 903 61.34 -29.96 9.03
N VAL A 904 61.36 -28.62 9.07
CA VAL A 904 62.47 -27.84 9.64
C VAL A 904 62.49 -27.87 11.17
N VAL A 905 61.32 -27.88 11.82
CA VAL A 905 61.23 -27.96 13.30
C VAL A 905 61.48 -29.39 13.80
N ASN A 906 60.99 -30.40 13.09
CA ASN A 906 61.31 -31.80 13.41
C ASN A 906 62.82 -32.08 13.30
N THR A 907 63.50 -31.53 12.29
CA THR A 907 64.96 -31.69 12.12
C THR A 907 65.79 -30.90 13.15
N SER A 908 65.25 -29.82 13.72
CA SER A 908 65.94 -29.02 14.74
C SER A 908 65.85 -29.66 16.13
N LEU A 909 64.72 -30.29 16.47
CA LEU A 909 64.51 -30.97 17.76
C LEU A 909 65.18 -32.35 17.84
N THR A 910 65.21 -33.12 16.75
CA THR A 910 66.02 -34.37 16.71
C THR A 910 67.52 -34.07 16.84
N ARG A 911 68.00 -32.93 16.32
CA ARG A 911 69.38 -32.45 16.51
C ARG A 911 69.66 -31.98 17.94
N GLY A 912 68.71 -31.35 18.61
CA GLY A 912 68.85 -30.92 20.01
C GLY A 912 68.85 -32.07 21.02
N MET A 913 68.00 -33.08 20.81
CA MET A 913 67.99 -34.30 21.64
C MET A 913 69.18 -35.23 21.38
N GLY A 914 69.71 -35.25 20.16
CA GLY A 914 70.88 -36.07 19.80
C GLY A 914 72.14 -35.72 20.63
N TRP A 915 72.31 -34.45 20.99
CA TRP A 915 73.41 -33.98 21.84
C TRP A 915 73.28 -34.45 23.31
N TRP A 916 72.05 -34.62 23.79
CA TRP A 916 71.74 -35.11 25.15
C TRP A 916 71.82 -36.64 25.29
N MET A 917 71.84 -37.36 24.17
CA MET A 917 71.87 -38.83 24.10
C MET A 917 73.29 -39.40 23.90
N GLY A 918 74.34 -38.58 24.03
CA GLY A 918 75.73 -39.06 23.96
C GLY A 918 76.22 -39.51 22.58
N GLY A 919 75.61 -39.01 21.50
CA GLY A 919 76.03 -39.34 20.13
C GLY A 919 77.29 -38.59 19.70
N ASN A 920 78.45 -39.25 19.77
CA ASN A 920 79.64 -38.86 19.01
C ASN A 920 79.46 -39.29 17.55
N GLU A 921 78.96 -38.40 16.69
CA GLU A 921 79.10 -38.59 15.25
C GLU A 921 80.01 -37.51 14.66
N SER A 922 81.20 -37.99 14.28
CA SER A 922 82.12 -37.33 13.37
C SER A 922 81.41 -36.94 12.08
N LEU A 923 81.42 -35.64 11.78
CA LEU A 923 81.09 -35.06 10.48
C LEU A 923 81.85 -35.77 9.35
N GLN A 924 81.15 -36.61 8.58
CA GLN A 924 81.43 -36.77 7.16
C GLN A 924 80.45 -35.89 6.41
N GLN A 925 80.97 -34.74 5.99
CA GLN A 925 80.35 -33.90 4.97
C GLN A 925 80.36 -34.67 3.65
N ASP A 926 79.19 -34.83 3.03
CA ASP A 926 79.10 -34.94 1.58
C ASP A 926 78.22 -33.81 1.05
N PRO A 927 78.63 -33.12 -0.04
CA PRO A 927 78.00 -31.90 -0.51
C PRO A 927 76.93 -32.21 -1.57
N SER A 928 75.72 -31.72 -1.35
CA SER A 928 74.74 -31.41 -2.40
C SER A 928 73.70 -30.44 -1.89
#